data_AF-A0A9E5YRR2-F1
#
_entry.id   AF-A0A9E5YRR2-F1
#
_cell.length_a   1.000
_cell.length_b   1.000
_cell.length_c   1.000
_cell.angle_alpha   90.00
_cell.angle_beta   90.00
_cell.angle_gamma   90.00
#
_symmetry.space_group_name_H-M   'P 1'
#
loop_
_entity.id
_entity.type
_entity.pdbx_description
1 polymer ?
#
loop_
_entity_poly.entity_id
_entity_poly.type
_entity_poly.pdbx_seq_one_letter_code
_entity_poly.pdbx_strand_id
1 'polypeptide(L)'
;MKKNKGEKKMKKIVLLCVLTVFMMSLFADDFMQQSGPDKSLTSPRDASGYLYSSTRDRPTFEFTVLPTTIISSYYDYMPGSYCSLPFRIQPEISTPYGLPAGGAYAIFHIWETSGAERRIYYAYIDADGNVTSVDPISTTNVRQGYGGIDIDPVTANPITAWHARVEADNSYDCLSSYDLYHMMGSPGLWIDEFISIDSPEAGQPFTGYDDDEFVWPYVYISSSPLGGDYRRVYVTGNNITNAHGTLANPSENVLISYADFNTADMDAQSTLTWTYRTIEQMDAWNAEDPEWKRPFKGCAVKDNLIVYFGYLINDWDTAGYDLSDAFVLVNENYGEGPFEYYSSNFIFDQWNPLNETGTEYLYSDEATPMTPWDVFQNFIHSGHMNVILKDNDSKITWTGNMGVTFDKLDGTGPGFYYPAWCQIYPKEVVFDLVTHEFSLKDLYIEGADPYDNVPMVPWDLDEDGVVDSFDEDGDPEWVWNWPIYYPDPDQAFHENTSKTANNNNWLVSLWSDGTKAKRFFDGDVNFAAWEGVPEIAIVISADYGETWSEPIFLNSIETPELANQIPKYVYPGDVIEILSNEPGDYHGKVHLFYYDDNDFGSFVRGTGPDVGGELIYAALDIEFPDAWIDPSASINNEEIPSIAVLGHNYPNPFNPETTISFLTTESTENTELVIYNLKGQKVKTLINKVLPAGNHSVVWKGKNDNNESVSSGVYFYKMKSGTYVSTKKMILMK
;
A
#
# COMPACT_ATOMS: atom_id res chain seq x y z
N MET A 1 30.79 -51.69 41.60
CA MET A 1 30.99 -50.30 41.12
C MET A 1 30.66 -50.04 39.63
N LYS A 2 30.35 -51.04 38.78
CA LYS A 2 30.01 -50.80 37.35
C LYS A 2 28.53 -50.45 37.05
N LYS A 3 27.58 -50.77 37.93
CA LYS A 3 26.13 -50.48 37.71
C LYS A 3 25.75 -48.99 37.83
N ASN A 4 26.36 -48.24 38.75
CA ASN A 4 26.03 -46.81 38.97
C ASN A 4 26.53 -45.84 37.88
N LYS A 5 27.50 -46.22 37.04
CA LYS A 5 27.99 -45.36 35.95
C LYS A 5 27.06 -45.36 34.73
N GLY A 6 26.40 -46.49 34.44
CA GLY A 6 25.44 -46.60 33.34
C GLY A 6 24.18 -45.78 33.61
N GLU A 7 23.63 -45.86 34.83
CA GLU A 7 22.42 -45.13 35.23
C GLU A 7 22.62 -43.61 35.24
N LYS A 8 23.76 -43.11 35.72
CA LYS A 8 24.08 -41.67 35.67
C LYS A 8 24.29 -41.16 34.25
N LYS A 9 24.84 -41.99 33.35
CA LYS A 9 25.05 -41.63 31.95
C LYS A 9 23.71 -41.62 31.20
N MET A 10 22.84 -42.58 31.48
CA MET A 10 21.50 -42.67 30.89
C MET A 10 20.58 -41.55 31.38
N LYS A 11 20.61 -41.17 32.67
CA LYS A 11 19.88 -40.00 33.18
C LYS A 11 20.35 -38.68 32.58
N LYS A 12 21.66 -38.53 32.30
CA LYS A 12 22.18 -37.34 31.61
C LYS A 12 21.78 -37.29 30.14
N ILE A 13 21.76 -38.42 29.45
CA ILE A 13 21.31 -38.50 28.05
C ILE A 13 19.82 -38.22 27.97
N VAL A 14 19.00 -38.80 28.85
CA VAL A 14 17.55 -38.52 28.90
C VAL A 14 17.29 -37.05 29.24
N LEU A 15 18.02 -36.46 30.18
CA LEU A 15 17.89 -35.04 30.50
C LEU A 15 18.32 -34.14 29.33
N LEU A 16 19.38 -34.51 28.60
CA LEU A 16 19.82 -33.79 27.42
C LEU A 16 18.76 -33.89 26.31
N CYS A 17 18.25 -35.09 26.01
CA CYS A 17 17.18 -35.26 25.02
C CYS A 17 15.89 -34.53 25.41
N VAL A 18 15.50 -34.53 26.70
CA VAL A 18 14.33 -33.77 27.16
C VAL A 18 14.57 -32.27 27.04
N LEU A 19 15.78 -31.78 27.33
CA LEU A 19 16.14 -30.36 27.13
C LEU A 19 16.20 -29.99 25.64
N THR A 20 16.65 -30.90 24.77
CA THR A 20 16.67 -30.66 23.31
C THR A 20 15.26 -30.66 22.75
N VAL A 21 14.37 -31.55 23.20
CA VAL A 21 12.95 -31.55 22.81
C VAL A 21 12.21 -30.33 23.38
N PHE A 22 12.53 -29.89 24.61
CA PHE A 22 12.00 -28.64 25.17
C PHE A 22 12.53 -27.41 24.44
N MET A 23 13.81 -27.36 24.06
CA MET A 23 14.34 -26.27 23.22
C MET A 23 13.69 -26.30 21.83
N MET A 24 13.61 -27.46 21.19
CA MET A 24 12.96 -27.59 19.88
C MET A 24 11.49 -27.20 19.91
N SER A 25 10.77 -27.39 21.03
CA SER A 25 9.38 -26.92 21.18
C SER A 25 9.26 -25.46 21.60
N LEU A 26 10.28 -24.90 22.28
CA LEU A 26 10.35 -23.46 22.59
C LEU A 26 10.72 -22.62 21.36
N PHE A 27 11.45 -23.20 20.41
CA PHE A 27 11.76 -22.61 19.12
C PHE A 27 10.92 -23.21 17.98
N ALA A 28 9.99 -24.13 18.25
CA ALA A 28 9.16 -24.72 17.19
C ALA A 28 8.32 -23.63 16.52
N ASP A 29 7.77 -22.71 17.30
CA ASP A 29 7.01 -21.57 16.79
C ASP A 29 7.94 -20.58 16.02
N ASP A 30 9.19 -20.39 16.47
CA ASP A 30 10.19 -19.56 15.78
C ASP A 30 10.74 -20.23 14.49
N PHE A 31 10.67 -21.56 14.37
CA PHE A 31 11.03 -22.32 13.17
C PHE A 31 9.82 -22.63 12.26
N MET A 32 8.59 -22.38 12.72
CA MET A 32 7.34 -22.57 11.96
C MET A 32 6.76 -21.26 11.43
N GLN A 33 7.58 -20.22 11.24
CA GLN A 33 7.11 -18.96 10.66
C GLN A 33 7.00 -18.99 9.12
N GLN A 34 6.73 -20.16 8.55
CA GLN A 34 6.32 -20.32 7.16
C GLN A 34 4.87 -20.82 7.15
N SER A 35 3.98 -20.02 6.56
CA SER A 35 2.51 -20.13 6.54
C SER A 35 1.79 -19.78 7.85
N GLY A 36 1.25 -18.56 7.89
CA GLY A 36 0.08 -18.27 8.72
C GLY A 36 -1.13 -19.06 8.20
N PRO A 37 -2.21 -19.16 9.00
CA PRO A 37 -3.40 -19.85 8.56
C PRO A 37 -4.00 -19.12 7.34
N ASP A 38 -4.38 -19.89 6.31
CA ASP A 38 -5.27 -19.41 5.26
C ASP A 38 -6.59 -18.94 5.89
N LYS A 39 -6.97 -17.70 5.62
CA LYS A 39 -8.13 -17.03 6.20
C LYS A 39 -9.23 -16.93 5.16
N SER A 40 -10.45 -17.33 5.53
CA SER A 40 -11.61 -17.23 4.65
C SER A 40 -11.96 -15.78 4.36
N LEU A 41 -12.29 -15.49 3.09
CA LEU A 41 -13.03 -14.28 2.72
C LEU A 41 -14.27 -14.17 3.62
N THR A 42 -14.51 -12.98 4.17
CA THR A 42 -15.81 -12.71 4.79
C THR A 42 -16.85 -12.75 3.68
N SER A 43 -17.88 -13.60 3.78
CA SER A 43 -19.00 -13.60 2.85
C SER A 43 -20.22 -13.07 3.58
N PRO A 44 -20.78 -11.91 3.17
CA PRO A 44 -22.03 -11.43 3.71
C PRO A 44 -23.18 -12.02 2.88
N ARG A 45 -23.29 -13.36 2.79
CA ARG A 45 -24.65 -13.93 2.70
C ARG A 45 -25.28 -13.81 4.08
N ASP A 46 -25.58 -12.57 4.48
CA ASP A 46 -26.63 -12.38 5.45
C ASP A 46 -27.94 -12.88 4.81
N ALA A 47 -28.82 -13.44 5.64
CA ALA A 47 -30.03 -14.10 5.17
C ALA A 47 -31.13 -13.11 4.70
N SER A 48 -30.76 -11.88 4.38
CA SER A 48 -31.65 -10.77 4.09
C SER A 48 -31.23 -10.13 2.77
N GLY A 49 -31.60 -10.76 1.65
CA GLY A 49 -31.44 -10.21 0.31
C GLY A 49 -32.10 -8.83 0.16
N TYR A 50 -31.37 -7.79 0.53
CA TYR A 50 -31.71 -6.41 0.31
C TYR A 50 -31.03 -6.00 -0.99
N LEU A 51 -31.85 -5.85 -2.04
CA LEU A 51 -31.48 -5.11 -3.24
C LEU A 51 -31.23 -3.65 -2.81
N TYR A 52 -29.96 -3.22 -2.77
CA TYR A 52 -29.66 -1.79 -2.75
C TYR A 52 -30.14 -1.17 -4.07
N SER A 53 -30.60 0.08 -4.05
CA SER A 53 -30.97 0.74 -5.30
C SER A 53 -29.73 1.01 -6.14
N SER A 54 -29.78 0.62 -7.41
CA SER A 54 -28.79 0.81 -8.47
C SER A 54 -28.50 2.27 -8.87
N THR A 55 -28.72 3.23 -7.97
CA THR A 55 -28.44 4.65 -8.21
C THR A 55 -27.48 5.15 -7.16
N ARG A 56 -26.18 5.02 -7.43
CA ARG A 56 -25.14 5.82 -6.79
C ARG A 56 -25.21 7.22 -7.39
N ASP A 57 -24.92 8.23 -6.58
CA ASP A 57 -24.83 9.61 -7.08
C ASP A 57 -23.39 9.90 -7.50
N ARG A 58 -23.23 10.57 -8.64
CA ARG A 58 -21.95 11.15 -9.05
C ARG A 58 -21.71 12.41 -8.22
N PRO A 59 -20.58 12.52 -7.49
CA PRO A 59 -20.29 13.70 -6.69
C PRO A 59 -20.16 14.94 -7.58
N THR A 60 -20.51 16.10 -7.03
CA THR A 60 -20.22 17.38 -7.67
C THR A 60 -18.76 17.76 -7.40
N PHE A 61 -18.17 18.53 -8.31
CA PHE A 61 -16.81 19.01 -8.14
C PHE A 61 -16.62 20.38 -8.80
N GLU A 62 -15.62 21.12 -8.31
CA GLU A 62 -15.09 22.32 -8.97
C GLU A 62 -13.57 22.38 -8.84
N PHE A 63 -12.89 22.99 -9.81
CA PHE A 63 -11.44 23.22 -9.70
C PHE A 63 -11.15 24.34 -8.71
N THR A 64 -10.47 24.01 -7.61
CA THR A 64 -9.88 25.01 -6.71
C THR A 64 -8.56 25.53 -7.27
N VAL A 65 -7.84 24.68 -8.02
CA VAL A 65 -6.67 25.05 -8.79
C VAL A 65 -6.80 24.46 -10.19
N LEU A 66 -6.85 25.32 -11.20
CA LEU A 66 -6.88 24.89 -12.60
C LEU A 66 -5.59 24.12 -12.95
N PRO A 67 -5.65 23.17 -13.90
CA PRO A 67 -4.46 22.47 -14.41
C PRO A 67 -3.33 23.43 -14.73
N THR A 68 -2.23 23.31 -13.99
CA THR A 68 -1.09 24.21 -14.02
C THR A 68 0.18 23.42 -14.31
N THR A 69 0.89 23.79 -15.37
CA THR A 69 2.17 23.20 -15.75
C THR A 69 3.22 23.42 -14.67
N ILE A 70 3.81 22.32 -14.19
CA ILE A 70 4.98 22.31 -13.32
C ILE A 70 6.24 22.48 -14.18
N ILE A 71 6.45 21.56 -15.12
CA ILE A 71 7.62 21.53 -16.00
C ILE A 71 7.38 20.62 -17.21
N SER A 72 8.03 20.92 -18.34
CA SER A 72 8.05 20.02 -19.49
C SER A 72 9.02 18.86 -19.27
N SER A 73 8.68 17.67 -19.74
CA SER A 73 9.54 16.49 -19.74
C SER A 73 9.56 15.85 -21.12
N TYR A 74 10.75 15.46 -21.58
CA TYR A 74 10.94 14.60 -22.75
C TYR A 74 11.12 13.13 -22.36
N TYR A 75 10.94 12.82 -21.08
CA TYR A 75 10.80 11.44 -20.62
C TYR A 75 9.33 11.20 -20.32
N ASP A 76 8.62 10.63 -21.28
CA ASP A 76 7.17 10.41 -21.29
C ASP A 76 6.73 9.11 -20.59
N TYR A 77 7.55 8.64 -19.67
CA TYR A 77 7.34 7.37 -18.99
C TYR A 77 7.39 7.56 -17.48
N MET A 78 6.24 7.31 -16.85
CA MET A 78 5.98 7.26 -15.41
C MET A 78 6.91 8.14 -14.56
N PRO A 79 6.53 9.38 -14.25
CA PRO A 79 7.44 10.35 -13.63
C PRO A 79 7.78 10.08 -12.16
N GLY A 80 7.03 9.20 -11.48
CA GLY A 80 7.05 9.01 -10.03
C GLY A 80 7.16 7.55 -9.59
N SER A 81 6.90 7.28 -8.32
CA SER A 81 7.06 5.95 -7.71
C SER A 81 6.02 4.91 -8.17
N TYR A 82 6.45 3.65 -8.33
CA TYR A 82 5.55 2.52 -8.59
C TYR A 82 4.55 2.28 -7.47
N CYS A 83 5.04 2.11 -6.23
CA CYS A 83 4.18 1.72 -5.10
C CYS A 83 4.13 2.70 -3.93
N SER A 84 4.43 3.96 -4.20
CA SER A 84 4.20 5.07 -3.26
C SER A 84 3.63 6.28 -4.00
N LEU A 85 3.37 7.36 -3.27
CA LEU A 85 2.93 8.62 -3.85
C LEU A 85 4.15 9.55 -4.02
N PRO A 86 4.45 10.00 -5.25
CA PRO A 86 5.52 10.96 -5.51
C PRO A 86 5.15 12.40 -5.09
N PHE A 87 3.93 12.60 -4.59
CA PHE A 87 3.35 13.89 -4.28
C PHE A 87 2.73 13.86 -2.87
N ARG A 88 3.16 14.79 -2.01
CA ARG A 88 2.84 14.81 -0.57
C ARG A 88 2.43 16.20 -0.11
N ILE A 89 1.38 16.28 0.68
CA ILE A 89 0.90 17.53 1.27
C ILE A 89 1.74 17.85 2.51
N GLN A 90 2.32 19.04 2.53
CA GLN A 90 3.11 19.53 3.65
C GLN A 90 2.14 19.92 4.79
N PRO A 91 2.35 19.42 6.01
CA PRO A 91 1.44 19.70 7.11
C PRO A 91 1.45 21.18 7.49
N GLU A 92 0.28 21.73 7.78
CA GLU A 92 0.13 23.11 8.27
C GLU A 92 0.56 23.22 9.73
N ILE A 93 1.86 23.42 9.95
CA ILE A 93 2.46 23.52 11.29
C ILE A 93 3.32 24.77 11.44
N SER A 94 3.52 25.19 12.69
CA SER A 94 4.65 26.06 13.03
C SER A 94 5.89 25.18 13.19
N THR A 95 6.88 25.38 12.34
CA THR A 95 8.16 24.65 12.41
C THR A 95 8.87 24.92 13.76
N PRO A 96 9.90 24.13 14.13
CA PRO A 96 10.67 24.37 15.35
C PRO A 96 11.28 25.77 15.49
N TYR A 97 11.44 26.50 14.38
CA TYR A 97 11.93 27.89 14.36
C TYR A 97 10.81 28.95 14.34
N GLY A 98 9.54 28.54 14.43
CA GLY A 98 8.39 29.44 14.43
C GLY A 98 7.98 29.95 13.03
N LEU A 99 8.46 29.29 11.97
CA LEU A 99 8.10 29.62 10.59
C LEU A 99 6.87 28.79 10.20
N PRO A 100 5.90 29.35 9.45
CA PRO A 100 4.78 28.57 8.96
C PRO A 100 5.25 27.58 7.89
N ALA A 101 4.68 26.38 7.90
CA ALA A 101 4.75 25.40 6.82
C ALA A 101 3.34 25.10 6.31
N GLY A 102 3.24 24.56 5.10
CA GLY A 102 1.99 24.26 4.38
C GLY A 102 2.23 24.20 2.87
N GLY A 103 1.27 23.71 2.10
CA GLY A 103 1.44 23.48 0.65
C GLY A 103 1.78 22.03 0.34
N ALA A 104 2.60 21.76 -0.68
CA ALA A 104 2.90 20.40 -1.11
C ALA A 104 4.25 20.26 -1.83
N TYR A 105 4.83 19.06 -1.77
CA TYR A 105 6.02 18.67 -2.52
C TYR A 105 5.69 17.58 -3.53
N ALA A 106 6.24 17.70 -4.74
CA ALA A 106 6.29 16.64 -5.74
C ALA A 106 7.74 16.24 -6.00
N ILE A 107 8.03 14.96 -6.15
CA ILE A 107 9.33 14.43 -6.58
C ILE A 107 9.14 13.61 -7.84
N PHE A 108 9.94 13.90 -8.85
CA PHE A 108 9.80 13.25 -10.15
C PHE A 108 11.12 13.26 -10.90
N HIS A 109 11.19 12.45 -11.96
CA HIS A 109 12.32 12.46 -12.88
C HIS A 109 11.92 12.86 -14.28
N ILE A 110 12.81 13.59 -14.96
CA ILE A 110 12.54 14.09 -16.31
C ILE A 110 13.79 14.06 -17.19
N TRP A 111 13.56 14.24 -18.49
CA TRP A 111 14.54 14.82 -19.41
C TRP A 111 14.12 16.25 -19.73
N GLU A 112 14.96 17.25 -19.46
CA GLU A 112 14.64 18.66 -19.77
C GLU A 112 14.53 18.91 -21.29
N THR A 113 15.28 18.14 -22.08
CA THR A 113 15.27 18.18 -23.55
C THR A 113 15.43 16.76 -24.08
N SER A 114 15.00 16.49 -25.32
CA SER A 114 15.30 15.21 -25.97
C SER A 114 16.81 14.94 -26.00
N GLY A 115 17.24 13.86 -25.33
CA GLY A 115 18.65 13.48 -25.17
C GLY A 115 19.39 14.10 -23.96
N ALA A 116 18.70 14.82 -23.08
CA ALA A 116 19.27 15.25 -21.80
C ALA A 116 19.53 14.06 -20.87
N GLU A 117 20.31 14.29 -19.81
CA GLU A 117 20.44 13.31 -18.73
C GLU A 117 19.16 13.28 -17.90
N ARG A 118 18.79 12.09 -17.43
CA ARG A 118 17.67 11.93 -16.50
C ARG A 118 18.10 12.34 -15.11
N ARG A 119 17.36 13.19 -14.43
CA ARG A 119 17.65 13.62 -13.04
C ARG A 119 16.39 13.64 -12.20
N ILE A 120 16.56 13.65 -10.88
CA ILE A 120 15.48 13.90 -9.92
C ILE A 120 15.30 15.39 -9.72
N TYR A 121 14.04 15.82 -9.79
CA TYR A 121 13.57 17.16 -9.50
C TYR A 121 12.62 17.10 -8.33
N TYR A 122 12.51 18.25 -7.66
CA TYR A 122 11.36 18.54 -6.83
C TYR A 122 10.55 19.67 -7.46
N ALA A 123 9.26 19.70 -7.16
CA ALA A 123 8.45 20.91 -7.24
C ALA A 123 7.86 21.20 -5.87
N TYR A 124 7.71 22.49 -5.56
CA TYR A 124 6.94 22.95 -4.41
C TYR A 124 5.77 23.78 -4.88
N ILE A 125 4.60 23.45 -4.34
CA ILE A 125 3.33 24.12 -4.58
C ILE A 125 2.91 24.75 -3.26
N ASP A 126 2.69 26.07 -3.25
CA ASP A 126 2.26 26.77 -2.05
C ASP A 126 0.80 26.45 -1.68
N ALA A 127 0.35 26.91 -0.51
CA ALA A 127 -1.01 26.64 -0.02
C ALA A 127 -2.12 27.21 -0.94
N ASP A 128 -1.81 28.24 -1.72
CA ASP A 128 -2.72 28.85 -2.71
C ASP A 128 -2.74 28.07 -4.04
N GLY A 129 -1.93 27.01 -4.17
CA GLY A 129 -1.85 26.17 -5.36
C GLY A 129 -0.87 26.68 -6.43
N ASN A 130 -0.02 27.66 -6.13
CA ASN A 130 0.96 28.15 -7.09
C ASN A 130 2.23 27.30 -7.06
N VAL A 131 2.74 26.92 -8.24
CA VAL A 131 4.07 26.32 -8.37
C VAL A 131 5.12 27.40 -8.15
N THR A 132 5.84 27.38 -7.02
CA THR A 132 6.81 28.45 -6.69
C THR A 132 8.27 28.04 -6.89
N SER A 133 8.57 26.74 -6.88
CA SER A 133 9.92 26.22 -7.05
C SER A 133 9.89 24.94 -7.87
N VAL A 134 10.79 24.81 -8.84
CA VAL A 134 11.05 23.58 -9.59
C VAL A 134 12.53 23.53 -9.93
N ASP A 135 13.27 22.62 -9.31
CA ASP A 135 14.72 22.52 -9.46
C ASP A 135 15.20 21.07 -9.29
N PRO A 136 16.36 20.70 -9.86
CA PRO A 136 16.95 19.39 -9.63
C PRO A 136 17.40 19.27 -8.17
N ILE A 137 17.11 18.12 -7.54
CA ILE A 137 17.64 17.77 -6.20
C ILE A 137 19.09 17.34 -6.32
N SER A 138 19.41 16.68 -7.43
CA SER A 138 20.72 16.09 -7.68
C SER A 138 21.18 16.33 -9.12
N THR A 139 22.50 16.39 -9.30
CA THR A 139 23.13 16.40 -10.62
C THR A 139 23.38 15.00 -11.18
N THR A 140 23.17 13.95 -10.38
CA THR A 140 23.41 12.55 -10.76
C THR A 140 22.45 12.11 -11.85
N ASN A 141 22.99 11.44 -12.87
CA ASN A 141 22.21 10.84 -13.92
C ASN A 141 21.55 9.56 -13.40
N VAL A 142 20.24 9.60 -13.20
CA VAL A 142 19.53 8.54 -12.46
C VAL A 142 19.10 7.34 -13.30
N ARG A 143 19.24 7.38 -14.63
CA ARG A 143 18.86 6.34 -15.63
C ARG A 143 17.44 5.73 -15.50
N GLN A 144 17.12 5.09 -14.39
CA GLN A 144 15.83 4.49 -14.04
C GLN A 144 15.13 5.15 -12.82
N GLY A 145 15.77 6.10 -12.12
CA GLY A 145 15.34 6.71 -10.84
C GLY A 145 13.87 7.13 -10.65
N TYR A 146 13.02 6.20 -10.21
CA TYR A 146 11.70 6.43 -9.63
C TYR A 146 11.87 6.81 -8.15
N GLY A 147 11.40 8.00 -7.77
CA GLY A 147 11.58 8.56 -6.44
C GLY A 147 10.35 8.42 -5.56
N GLY A 148 10.56 8.14 -4.27
CA GLY A 148 9.54 8.20 -3.22
C GLY A 148 9.80 9.38 -2.28
N ILE A 149 8.77 9.87 -1.60
CA ILE A 149 8.86 10.99 -0.66
C ILE A 149 7.90 10.80 0.50
N ASP A 150 8.31 11.27 1.67
CA ASP A 150 7.42 11.55 2.79
C ASP A 150 7.86 12.84 3.51
N ILE A 151 6.96 13.42 4.29
CA ILE A 151 7.20 14.70 4.98
C ILE A 151 7.23 14.47 6.49
N ASP A 152 8.30 14.94 7.13
CA ASP A 152 8.44 14.84 8.57
C ASP A 152 7.38 15.71 9.27
N PRO A 153 6.47 15.13 10.08
CA PRO A 153 5.36 15.87 10.68
C PRO A 153 5.79 16.88 11.75
N VAL A 154 7.06 16.88 12.16
CA VAL A 154 7.59 17.82 13.17
C VAL A 154 8.28 19.01 12.52
N THR A 155 9.12 18.78 11.52
CA THR A 155 9.88 19.87 10.85
C THR A 155 9.21 20.35 9.57
N ALA A 156 8.26 19.58 9.01
CA ALA A 156 7.74 19.77 7.66
C ALA A 156 8.82 19.64 6.56
N ASN A 157 9.97 19.05 6.87
CA ASN A 157 10.99 18.74 5.88
C ASN A 157 10.57 17.51 5.06
N PRO A 158 10.62 17.55 3.72
CA PRO A 158 10.52 16.34 2.91
C PRO A 158 11.82 15.53 3.02
N ILE A 159 11.70 14.21 3.13
CA ILE A 159 12.78 13.26 2.89
C ILE A 159 12.40 12.45 1.66
N THR A 160 13.32 12.34 0.70
CA THR A 160 13.10 11.60 -0.54
C THR A 160 14.21 10.61 -0.81
N ALA A 161 13.88 9.54 -1.51
CA ALA A 161 14.82 8.53 -1.97
C ALA A 161 14.52 8.15 -3.42
N TRP A 162 15.55 7.81 -4.18
CA TRP A 162 15.47 7.32 -5.55
C TRP A 162 16.63 6.37 -5.80
N HIS A 163 16.60 5.62 -6.90
CA HIS A 163 17.73 4.76 -7.25
C HIS A 163 18.54 5.34 -8.40
N ALA A 164 19.85 5.13 -8.36
CA ALA A 164 20.80 5.57 -9.39
C ALA A 164 22.03 4.64 -9.39
N ARG A 165 22.88 4.78 -10.41
CA ARG A 165 24.18 4.11 -10.46
C ARG A 165 25.27 5.13 -10.17
N VAL A 166 25.75 5.15 -8.93
CA VAL A 166 26.78 6.11 -8.51
C VAL A 166 28.14 5.48 -8.26
N GLU A 167 28.17 4.16 -8.10
CA GLU A 167 29.38 3.41 -7.82
C GLU A 167 30.04 2.82 -9.08
N ALA A 168 31.27 2.33 -8.92
CA ALA A 168 32.11 1.87 -10.03
C ALA A 168 31.75 0.47 -10.53
N ASP A 169 31.06 -0.33 -9.71
CA ASP A 169 30.59 -1.68 -10.01
C ASP A 169 29.33 -1.67 -10.92
N ASN A 170 28.69 -0.51 -11.06
CA ASN A 170 27.53 -0.26 -11.90
C ASN A 170 26.27 -1.05 -11.46
N SER A 171 26.21 -1.43 -10.18
CA SER A 171 24.99 -1.81 -9.47
C SER A 171 24.10 -0.58 -9.23
N TYR A 172 22.84 -0.78 -8.86
CA TYR A 172 21.95 0.30 -8.48
C TYR A 172 21.85 0.45 -6.97
N ASP A 173 22.01 1.67 -6.48
CA ASP A 173 21.83 2.04 -5.08
C ASP A 173 20.60 2.90 -4.90
N CYS A 174 20.02 2.91 -3.69
CA CYS A 174 19.05 3.93 -3.32
C CYS A 174 19.73 5.10 -2.62
N LEU A 175 19.71 6.25 -3.27
CA LEU A 175 20.14 7.54 -2.74
C LEU A 175 18.99 8.20 -2.00
N SER A 176 19.32 9.01 -1.00
CA SER A 176 18.39 9.85 -0.27
C SER A 176 18.90 11.29 -0.18
N SER A 177 17.98 12.22 -0.03
CA SER A 177 18.23 13.61 0.36
C SER A 177 17.01 14.16 1.09
N TYR A 178 17.17 15.31 1.74
CA TYR A 178 16.08 16.03 2.38
C TYR A 178 16.27 17.54 2.27
N ASP A 179 15.16 18.26 2.25
CA ASP A 179 15.12 19.73 2.24
C ASP A 179 14.99 20.25 3.68
N LEU A 180 15.65 21.37 3.97
CA LEU A 180 15.65 22.02 5.27
C LEU A 180 14.61 23.14 5.34
N TYR A 181 13.37 22.86 4.93
CA TYR A 181 12.28 23.84 4.93
C TYR A 181 12.13 24.52 6.29
N HIS A 182 12.20 23.76 7.38
CA HIS A 182 12.00 24.27 8.73
C HIS A 182 12.92 25.42 9.14
N MET A 183 14.13 25.49 8.57
CA MET A 183 15.13 26.52 8.89
C MET A 183 14.86 27.83 8.16
N MET A 184 14.25 27.75 6.97
CA MET A 184 14.11 28.89 6.04
C MET A 184 12.66 29.36 5.90
N GLY A 185 11.68 28.48 6.15
CA GLY A 185 10.27 28.73 5.84
C GLY A 185 10.01 28.80 4.33
N SER A 186 10.87 28.17 3.54
CA SER A 186 10.81 28.12 2.08
C SER A 186 11.55 26.88 1.58
N PRO A 187 11.12 26.28 0.45
CA PRO A 187 11.76 25.09 -0.09
C PRO A 187 13.13 25.39 -0.73
N GLY A 188 13.90 24.34 -1.00
CA GLY A 188 15.07 24.38 -1.89
C GLY A 188 16.44 24.39 -1.19
N LEU A 189 16.48 24.19 0.12
CA LEU A 189 17.72 23.95 0.88
C LEU A 189 17.95 22.44 1.03
N TRP A 190 18.07 21.76 -0.11
CA TRP A 190 18.41 20.34 -0.16
C TRP A 190 19.86 20.11 0.27
N ILE A 191 20.07 19.07 1.07
CA ILE A 191 21.42 18.60 1.36
C ILE A 191 21.97 17.72 0.23
N ASP A 192 23.29 17.54 0.20
CA ASP A 192 23.92 16.63 -0.76
C ASP A 192 23.35 15.21 -0.62
N GLU A 193 23.12 14.55 -1.76
CA GLU A 193 22.62 13.17 -1.78
C GLU A 193 23.59 12.19 -1.10
N PHE A 194 23.04 11.16 -0.46
CA PHE A 194 23.82 10.13 0.23
C PHE A 194 23.16 8.75 0.06
N ILE A 195 23.96 7.69 0.21
CA ILE A 195 23.48 6.31 0.04
C ILE A 195 22.66 5.91 1.27
N SER A 196 21.42 5.48 1.03
CA SER A 196 20.48 4.97 2.04
C SER A 196 20.30 3.45 1.95
N ILE A 197 20.39 2.89 0.74
CA ILE A 197 20.58 1.47 0.48
C ILE A 197 21.77 1.35 -0.46
N ASP A 198 22.82 0.71 0.05
CA ASP A 198 24.02 0.34 -0.68
C ASP A 198 23.79 -1.09 -1.17
N SER A 199 23.54 -1.28 -2.47
CA SER A 199 23.28 -2.62 -2.98
C SER A 199 24.53 -3.49 -2.83
N PRO A 200 24.38 -4.79 -2.58
CA PRO A 200 25.51 -5.62 -2.19
C PRO A 200 26.54 -5.71 -3.32
N GLU A 201 27.78 -5.25 -3.06
CA GLU A 201 28.92 -5.55 -3.91
C GLU A 201 29.17 -7.08 -3.95
N ALA A 202 29.80 -7.56 -5.03
CA ALA A 202 30.17 -8.97 -5.20
C ALA A 202 30.86 -9.56 -3.96
N GLY A 203 30.13 -10.40 -3.22
CA GLY A 203 30.61 -11.10 -2.02
C GLY A 203 30.19 -10.52 -0.66
N GLN A 204 29.27 -9.54 -0.60
CA GLN A 204 28.65 -9.05 0.65
C GLN A 204 27.10 -9.08 0.60
N PRO A 205 26.48 -10.27 0.51
CA PRO A 205 25.05 -10.37 0.24
C PRO A 205 24.16 -10.02 1.45
N PHE A 206 23.03 -9.33 1.24
CA PHE A 206 22.00 -9.11 2.27
C PHE A 206 21.15 -10.37 2.52
N THR A 207 20.79 -11.06 1.45
CA THR A 207 19.88 -12.22 1.42
C THR A 207 20.60 -13.56 1.29
N GLY A 208 21.93 -13.52 1.18
CA GLY A 208 22.76 -14.67 0.85
C GLY A 208 23.16 -14.77 -0.64
N TYR A 209 22.65 -13.89 -1.50
CA TYR A 209 22.97 -13.81 -2.93
C TYR A 209 23.68 -12.50 -3.31
N ASP A 210 24.74 -12.63 -4.11
CA ASP A 210 25.68 -11.55 -4.45
C ASP A 210 25.29 -10.72 -5.67
N ASP A 211 24.19 -11.09 -6.33
CA ASP A 211 23.61 -10.43 -7.50
C ASP A 211 22.37 -9.60 -7.17
N ASP A 212 21.87 -9.61 -5.94
CA ASP A 212 20.72 -8.80 -5.52
C ASP A 212 20.97 -7.30 -5.76
N GLU A 213 20.02 -6.61 -6.40
CA GLU A 213 20.07 -5.16 -6.62
C GLU A 213 18.73 -4.54 -6.19
N PHE A 214 18.75 -3.62 -5.21
CA PHE A 214 17.53 -3.04 -4.63
C PHE A 214 17.26 -1.63 -5.18
N VAL A 215 16.11 -1.47 -5.83
CA VAL A 215 15.70 -0.22 -6.50
C VAL A 215 14.25 0.15 -6.19
N TRP A 216 13.75 1.20 -6.85
CA TRP A 216 12.36 1.67 -6.73
C TRP A 216 11.97 1.97 -5.28
N PRO A 217 12.70 2.85 -4.58
CA PRO A 217 12.51 3.05 -3.16
C PRO A 217 11.17 3.72 -2.83
N TYR A 218 10.59 3.30 -1.71
CA TYR A 218 9.50 3.99 -1.02
C TYR A 218 10.04 4.66 0.23
N VAL A 219 9.52 5.84 0.57
CA VAL A 219 9.91 6.57 1.78
C VAL A 219 8.68 6.74 2.67
N TYR A 220 8.87 6.46 3.96
CA TYR A 220 7.88 6.71 5.00
C TYR A 220 8.54 7.24 6.27
N ILE A 221 7.91 8.16 6.97
CA ILE A 221 8.36 8.73 8.23
C ILE A 221 7.29 8.47 9.28
N SER A 222 7.72 7.91 10.41
CA SER A 222 6.82 7.58 11.52
C SER A 222 7.50 7.78 12.88
N SER A 223 6.79 7.41 13.94
CA SER A 223 7.32 7.44 15.30
C SER A 223 8.56 6.55 15.47
N SER A 224 9.49 6.98 16.32
CA SER A 224 10.70 6.20 16.65
C SER A 224 10.54 5.46 17.98
N PRO A 225 11.10 4.24 18.12
CA PRO A 225 11.18 3.56 19.41
C PRO A 225 12.03 4.30 20.46
N LEU A 226 12.87 5.27 20.05
CA LEU A 226 13.65 6.11 20.96
C LEU A 226 12.78 7.12 21.73
N GLY A 227 11.60 7.46 21.19
CA GLY A 227 10.65 8.41 21.75
C GLY A 227 11.16 9.85 21.83
N GLY A 228 10.39 10.73 22.47
CA GLY A 228 10.74 12.15 22.57
C GLY A 228 10.60 12.87 21.23
N ASP A 229 11.63 13.61 20.81
CA ASP A 229 11.67 14.28 19.50
C ASP A 229 12.17 13.34 18.38
N TYR A 230 12.40 12.05 18.64
CA TYR A 230 12.87 11.15 17.59
C TYR A 230 11.73 10.66 16.70
N ARG A 231 12.00 10.64 15.39
CA ARG A 231 11.20 10.03 14.32
C ARG A 231 12.06 8.98 13.62
N ARG A 232 11.43 8.05 12.92
CA ARG A 232 12.11 7.03 12.12
C ARG A 232 11.72 7.21 10.67
N VAL A 233 12.72 7.32 9.80
CA VAL A 233 12.53 7.22 8.35
C VAL A 233 12.78 5.79 7.91
N TYR A 234 11.94 5.29 7.02
CA TYR A 234 12.02 4.01 6.35
C TYR A 234 12.24 4.26 4.86
N VAL A 235 13.26 3.62 4.29
CA VAL A 235 13.51 3.54 2.85
C VAL A 235 13.47 2.06 2.47
N THR A 236 12.47 1.66 1.68
CA THR A 236 12.34 0.26 1.23
C THR A 236 12.71 0.14 -0.23
N GLY A 237 13.73 -0.65 -0.58
CA GLY A 237 14.06 -1.00 -1.96
C GLY A 237 13.54 -2.39 -2.34
N ASN A 238 13.18 -2.58 -3.60
CA ASN A 238 12.71 -3.84 -4.19
C ASN A 238 13.81 -4.45 -5.05
N ASN A 239 14.03 -5.76 -4.89
CA ASN A 239 15.03 -6.48 -5.64
C ASN A 239 14.63 -6.64 -7.11
N ILE A 240 15.53 -6.26 -8.02
CA ILE A 240 15.36 -6.45 -9.46
C ILE A 240 16.10 -7.66 -10.04
N THR A 241 16.74 -8.44 -9.18
CA THR A 241 17.48 -9.63 -9.59
C THR A 241 16.55 -10.84 -9.68
N ASN A 242 16.87 -11.72 -10.63
CA ASN A 242 16.10 -12.93 -10.90
C ASN A 242 16.28 -13.94 -9.76
N ALA A 243 15.25 -14.74 -9.46
CA ALA A 243 15.47 -15.91 -8.62
C ALA A 243 16.52 -16.80 -9.28
N HIS A 244 17.48 -17.28 -8.47
CA HIS A 244 18.78 -17.77 -8.89
C HIS A 244 18.78 -19.12 -9.64
N GLY A 245 17.88 -19.33 -10.61
CA GLY A 245 17.67 -20.58 -11.34
C GLY A 245 16.68 -20.58 -12.52
N THR A 246 15.68 -19.68 -12.60
CA THR A 246 14.65 -19.70 -13.67
C THR A 246 14.19 -18.30 -14.11
N LEU A 247 14.10 -18.10 -15.43
CA LEU A 247 13.50 -16.97 -16.17
C LEU A 247 13.99 -15.53 -15.85
N ALA A 248 13.72 -14.61 -16.77
CA ALA A 248 14.38 -13.31 -16.90
C ALA A 248 13.76 -12.17 -16.06
N ASN A 249 13.14 -12.47 -14.92
CA ASN A 249 12.20 -11.56 -14.24
C ASN A 249 12.55 -11.31 -12.76
N PRO A 250 12.34 -10.08 -12.25
CA PRO A 250 12.74 -9.69 -10.90
C PRO A 250 11.86 -10.35 -9.82
N SER A 251 12.49 -10.86 -8.76
CA SER A 251 11.78 -11.47 -7.63
C SER A 251 11.04 -10.48 -6.73
N GLU A 252 11.48 -9.21 -6.67
CA GLU A 252 10.92 -8.15 -5.82
C GLU A 252 10.84 -8.44 -4.31
N ASN A 253 11.69 -9.29 -3.73
CA ASN A 253 11.90 -9.24 -2.27
C ASN A 253 12.48 -7.87 -1.85
N VAL A 254 12.36 -7.51 -0.58
CA VAL A 254 12.63 -6.13 -0.13
C VAL A 254 13.80 -6.04 0.86
N LEU A 255 14.53 -4.94 0.73
CA LEU A 255 15.49 -4.47 1.73
C LEU A 255 14.93 -3.20 2.38
N ILE A 256 14.69 -3.27 3.68
CA ILE A 256 14.25 -2.16 4.51
C ILE A 256 15.48 -1.52 5.15
N SER A 257 15.76 -0.29 4.77
CA SER A 257 16.70 0.59 5.46
C SER A 257 15.93 1.56 6.34
N TYR A 258 16.33 1.74 7.59
CA TYR A 258 15.69 2.71 8.48
C TYR A 258 16.70 3.44 9.36
N ALA A 259 16.37 4.68 9.69
CA ALA A 259 17.19 5.53 10.56
C ALA A 259 16.31 6.32 11.53
N ASP A 260 16.74 6.38 12.80
CA ASP A 260 16.13 7.26 13.79
C ASP A 260 16.83 8.62 13.77
N PHE A 261 16.05 9.70 13.73
CA PHE A 261 16.54 11.08 13.65
C PHE A 261 15.68 12.02 14.47
N ASN A 262 16.22 13.17 14.84
CA ASN A 262 15.48 14.28 15.42
C ASN A 262 15.80 15.60 14.72
N THR A 263 15.27 16.72 15.22
CA THR A 263 15.48 18.04 14.63
C THR A 263 16.96 18.46 14.61
N ALA A 264 17.72 18.11 15.65
CA ALA A 264 19.14 18.46 15.72
C ALA A 264 19.99 17.68 14.69
N ASP A 265 19.58 16.46 14.33
CA ASP A 265 20.25 15.71 13.26
C ASP A 265 20.03 16.39 11.90
N MET A 266 18.83 16.93 11.66
CA MET A 266 18.51 17.71 10.44
C MET A 266 19.26 19.05 10.41
N ASP A 267 19.27 19.81 11.52
CA ASP A 267 20.04 21.05 11.66
C ASP A 267 21.54 20.85 11.38
N ALA A 268 22.06 19.68 11.74
CA ALA A 268 23.45 19.29 11.54
C ALA A 268 23.74 18.78 10.11
N GLN A 269 22.73 18.69 9.24
CA GLN A 269 22.85 18.15 7.88
C GLN A 269 23.41 16.72 7.88
N SER A 270 22.98 15.90 8.84
CA SER A 270 23.42 14.52 9.00
C SER A 270 22.94 13.64 7.85
N THR A 271 23.79 12.73 7.35
CA THR A 271 23.41 11.67 6.40
C THR A 271 22.65 10.51 7.07
N LEU A 272 22.33 10.66 8.36
CA LEU A 272 21.70 9.66 9.22
C LEU A 272 22.54 8.39 9.40
N THR A 273 22.16 7.57 10.39
CA THR A 273 22.78 6.26 10.62
C THR A 273 21.76 5.17 10.31
N TRP A 274 22.01 4.43 9.24
CA TRP A 274 21.09 3.47 8.68
C TRP A 274 21.26 2.07 9.26
N THR A 275 20.13 1.40 9.48
CA THR A 275 20.06 -0.01 9.85
C THR A 275 19.27 -0.74 8.76
N TYR A 276 19.71 -1.95 8.44
CA TYR A 276 19.20 -2.73 7.31
C TYR A 276 18.58 -4.03 7.77
N ARG A 277 17.53 -4.47 7.09
CA ARG A 277 16.95 -5.80 7.24
C ARG A 277 16.14 -6.19 6.02
N THR A 278 15.95 -7.49 5.83
CA THR A 278 15.02 -8.05 4.85
C THR A 278 13.78 -8.61 5.56
N ILE A 279 12.85 -9.17 4.78
CA ILE A 279 11.68 -9.89 5.29
C ILE A 279 11.85 -11.37 4.95
N GLU A 280 11.90 -12.20 5.99
CA GLU A 280 12.26 -13.61 5.89
C GLU A 280 11.35 -14.38 4.93
N GLN A 281 10.05 -14.05 4.91
CA GLN A 281 9.07 -14.67 4.03
C GLN A 281 9.30 -14.31 2.54
N MET A 282 9.73 -13.09 2.25
CA MET A 282 10.02 -12.66 0.87
C MET A 282 11.37 -13.18 0.37
N ASP A 283 12.36 -13.29 1.26
CA ASP A 283 13.63 -13.94 0.92
C ASP A 283 13.43 -15.42 0.60
N ALA A 284 12.52 -16.09 1.31
CA ALA A 284 12.12 -17.46 0.99
C ALA A 284 11.49 -17.55 -0.41
N TRP A 285 10.61 -16.62 -0.78
CA TRP A 285 10.03 -16.55 -2.13
C TRP A 285 11.08 -16.30 -3.22
N ASN A 286 12.10 -15.50 -2.94
CA ASN A 286 13.24 -15.28 -3.85
C ASN A 286 14.12 -16.53 -4.02
N ALA A 287 14.27 -17.33 -2.96
CA ALA A 287 15.17 -18.50 -2.95
C ALA A 287 14.57 -19.79 -3.54
N GLU A 288 13.25 -19.88 -3.73
CA GLU A 288 12.55 -21.10 -4.19
C GLU A 288 12.73 -21.35 -5.71
N ASP A 289 13.64 -22.29 -6.05
CA ASP A 289 13.83 -22.92 -7.38
C ASP A 289 13.32 -24.38 -7.32
N PRO A 290 12.33 -24.82 -8.14
CA PRO A 290 11.92 -24.23 -9.43
C PRO A 290 10.67 -23.35 -9.44
N GLU A 291 9.93 -23.26 -8.34
CA GLU A 291 8.64 -22.54 -8.29
C GLU A 291 8.81 -21.11 -7.80
N TRP A 292 9.15 -20.23 -8.74
CA TRP A 292 9.33 -18.79 -8.51
C TRP A 292 8.02 -18.08 -8.13
N LYS A 293 8.10 -17.13 -7.19
CA LYS A 293 6.98 -16.26 -6.76
C LYS A 293 7.39 -14.80 -6.79
N ARG A 294 6.53 -13.94 -7.35
CA ARG A 294 6.71 -12.48 -7.35
C ARG A 294 5.62 -11.78 -6.53
N PRO A 295 6.00 -11.01 -5.50
CA PRO A 295 5.06 -10.23 -4.71
C PRO A 295 4.91 -8.81 -5.25
N PHE A 296 3.77 -8.54 -5.89
CA PHE A 296 3.31 -7.18 -6.18
C PHE A 296 2.69 -6.58 -4.93
N LYS A 297 3.16 -5.40 -4.52
CA LYS A 297 2.84 -4.88 -3.17
C LYS A 297 3.06 -3.38 -3.03
N GLY A 298 2.29 -2.80 -2.12
CA GLY A 298 2.62 -1.53 -1.49
C GLY A 298 3.06 -1.71 -0.03
N CYS A 299 3.42 -0.61 0.60
CA CYS A 299 3.79 -0.54 2.01
C CYS A 299 3.03 0.60 2.68
N ALA A 300 2.69 0.44 3.95
CA ALA A 300 2.18 1.50 4.80
C ALA A 300 2.85 1.45 6.18
N VAL A 301 3.10 2.63 6.76
CA VAL A 301 3.75 2.78 8.06
C VAL A 301 2.96 3.77 8.90
N LYS A 302 2.66 3.41 10.14
CA LYS A 302 1.99 4.28 11.12
C LYS A 302 2.41 3.90 12.52
N ASP A 303 2.83 4.87 13.32
CA ASP A 303 3.39 4.66 14.65
C ASP A 303 4.45 3.54 14.69
N ASN A 304 4.16 2.43 15.37
CA ASN A 304 5.01 1.24 15.47
C ASN A 304 4.67 0.16 14.44
N LEU A 305 3.63 0.37 13.63
CA LEU A 305 3.14 -0.57 12.64
C LEU A 305 3.82 -0.33 11.28
N ILE A 306 4.32 -1.39 10.68
CA ILE A 306 4.73 -1.46 9.27
C ILE A 306 4.05 -2.66 8.64
N VAL A 307 3.45 -2.44 7.47
CA VAL A 307 2.71 -3.46 6.74
C VAL A 307 3.09 -3.46 5.28
N TYR A 308 3.24 -4.66 4.70
CA TYR A 308 3.25 -4.87 3.26
C TYR A 308 2.00 -5.63 2.87
N PHE A 309 1.29 -5.12 1.87
CA PHE A 309 0.03 -5.70 1.38
C PHE A 309 0.05 -5.70 -0.15
N GLY A 310 -0.34 -6.82 -0.73
CA GLY A 310 -0.56 -6.98 -2.16
C GLY A 310 -0.90 -8.43 -2.49
N TYR A 311 -0.36 -8.93 -3.60
CA TYR A 311 -0.68 -10.26 -4.11
C TYR A 311 0.54 -10.94 -4.76
N LEU A 312 0.49 -12.27 -4.82
CA LEU A 312 1.51 -13.08 -5.49
C LEU A 312 1.11 -13.40 -6.94
N ILE A 313 2.11 -13.51 -7.81
CA ILE A 313 2.01 -14.18 -9.10
C ILE A 313 3.12 -15.22 -9.19
N ASN A 314 2.79 -16.43 -9.66
CA ASN A 314 3.75 -17.49 -9.98
C ASN A 314 3.88 -17.63 -11.51
N ASP A 315 5.08 -17.98 -11.97
CA ASP A 315 5.49 -18.36 -13.35
C ASP A 315 4.77 -17.67 -14.53
N TRP A 316 5.51 -16.88 -15.30
CA TRP A 316 5.02 -16.16 -16.48
C TRP A 316 4.73 -17.04 -17.71
N ASP A 317 5.24 -18.27 -17.75
CA ASP A 317 5.22 -19.13 -18.95
C ASP A 317 4.68 -20.55 -18.69
N THR A 318 4.53 -20.98 -17.42
CA THR A 318 3.89 -22.26 -17.10
C THR A 318 2.68 -22.09 -16.19
N ALA A 319 1.49 -22.27 -16.76
CA ALA A 319 0.43 -23.24 -16.40
C ALA A 319 0.24 -23.75 -14.93
N GLY A 320 0.84 -23.14 -13.91
CA GLY A 320 0.73 -23.49 -12.50
C GLY A 320 -0.04 -22.42 -11.73
N TYR A 321 -1.36 -22.57 -11.70
CA TYR A 321 -2.37 -21.61 -11.21
C TYR A 321 -2.41 -21.38 -9.68
N ASP A 322 -1.37 -21.78 -8.94
CA ASP A 322 -1.58 -22.04 -7.52
C ASP A 322 -1.56 -20.82 -6.60
N LEU A 323 -1.21 -19.60 -7.04
CA LEU A 323 -1.20 -18.43 -6.14
C LEU A 323 -1.55 -17.13 -6.90
N SER A 324 -2.83 -16.76 -6.97
CA SER A 324 -3.25 -15.35 -6.97
C SER A 324 -3.70 -14.98 -5.56
N ASP A 325 -2.84 -15.28 -4.59
CA ASP A 325 -3.15 -15.07 -3.19
C ASP A 325 -2.89 -13.60 -2.83
N ALA A 326 -3.88 -12.95 -2.25
CA ALA A 326 -3.63 -11.74 -1.49
C ALA A 326 -2.78 -12.11 -0.28
N PHE A 327 -1.80 -11.28 0.06
CA PHE A 327 -0.97 -11.49 1.24
C PHE A 327 -0.78 -10.21 2.03
N VAL A 328 -0.64 -10.35 3.34
CA VAL A 328 -0.29 -9.26 4.26
C VAL A 328 0.85 -9.70 5.16
N LEU A 329 1.87 -8.86 5.26
CA LEU A 329 2.97 -8.99 6.21
C LEU A 329 2.89 -7.85 7.22
N VAL A 330 2.66 -8.16 8.49
CA VAL A 330 2.46 -7.19 9.57
C VAL A 330 3.62 -7.23 10.55
N ASN A 331 4.15 -6.06 10.92
CA ASN A 331 5.06 -5.92 12.05
C ASN A 331 4.66 -4.71 12.90
N GLU A 332 4.27 -4.96 14.15
CA GLU A 332 3.87 -3.93 15.13
C GLU A 332 5.04 -3.50 16.03
N ASN A 333 6.27 -3.59 15.54
CA ASN A 333 7.46 -3.32 16.34
C ASN A 333 8.49 -2.49 15.56
N TYR A 334 8.03 -1.42 14.91
CA TYR A 334 8.87 -0.44 14.20
C TYR A 334 9.71 -1.05 13.07
N GLY A 335 9.29 -2.19 12.52
CA GLY A 335 10.09 -2.96 11.58
C GLY A 335 11.25 -3.69 12.25
N GLU A 336 11.15 -4.06 13.54
CA GLU A 336 12.11 -4.91 14.25
C GLU A 336 11.49 -6.27 14.59
N GLY A 337 12.25 -7.36 14.44
CA GLY A 337 11.73 -8.71 14.65
C GLY A 337 10.89 -9.24 13.47
N PRO A 338 10.34 -10.44 13.57
CA PRO A 338 9.72 -11.08 12.41
C PRO A 338 8.40 -10.40 12.01
N PHE A 339 8.03 -10.58 10.74
CA PHE A 339 6.71 -10.20 10.23
C PHE A 339 5.72 -11.37 10.41
N GLU A 340 4.49 -11.05 10.81
CA GLU A 340 3.37 -11.99 10.75
C GLU A 340 2.82 -12.03 9.33
N TYR A 341 2.67 -13.23 8.77
CA TYR A 341 2.19 -13.45 7.40
C TYR A 341 0.75 -13.96 7.42
N TYR A 342 -0.11 -13.31 6.63
CA TYR A 342 -1.49 -13.70 6.37
C TYR A 342 -1.69 -13.79 4.87
N SER A 343 -2.50 -14.74 4.41
CA SER A 343 -2.89 -14.83 3.01
C SER A 343 -4.31 -15.37 2.86
N SER A 344 -4.87 -15.13 1.68
CA SER A 344 -6.15 -15.69 1.25
C SER A 344 -6.14 -15.82 -0.27
N ASN A 345 -6.81 -16.85 -0.78
CA ASN A 345 -6.90 -17.09 -2.22
C ASN A 345 -7.97 -16.18 -2.84
N PHE A 346 -7.57 -15.40 -3.84
CA PHE A 346 -8.43 -14.45 -4.56
C PHE A 346 -8.69 -14.94 -6.00
N ILE A 347 -8.97 -16.24 -6.15
CA ILE A 347 -9.48 -16.83 -7.39
C ILE A 347 -10.97 -17.08 -7.20
N PHE A 348 -11.79 -16.41 -8.01
CA PHE A 348 -13.25 -16.51 -7.96
C PHE A 348 -13.74 -17.23 -9.20
N ASP A 349 -14.15 -18.49 -9.04
CA ASP A 349 -14.79 -19.27 -10.10
C ASP A 349 -16.04 -18.56 -10.61
N GLN A 350 -16.18 -18.45 -11.92
CA GLN A 350 -17.33 -17.84 -12.57
C GLN A 350 -18.11 -18.86 -13.38
N TRP A 351 -19.42 -18.69 -13.43
CA TRP A 351 -20.26 -19.53 -14.28
C TRP A 351 -20.08 -19.15 -15.75
N ASN A 352 -19.96 -20.13 -16.64
CA ASN A 352 -19.93 -19.90 -18.08
C ASN A 352 -21.38 -19.71 -18.61
N PRO A 353 -21.76 -18.53 -19.12
CA PRO A 353 -23.10 -18.27 -19.61
C PRO A 353 -23.42 -19.04 -20.89
N LEU A 354 -24.67 -19.52 -20.98
CA LEU A 354 -25.17 -20.10 -22.22
C LEU A 354 -25.62 -18.99 -23.16
N ASN A 355 -25.49 -19.23 -24.47
CA ASN A 355 -26.08 -18.35 -25.48
C ASN A 355 -27.62 -18.38 -25.45
N GLU A 356 -28.29 -17.50 -26.19
CA GLU A 356 -29.76 -17.34 -26.18
C GLU A 356 -30.50 -18.67 -26.50
N THR A 357 -29.85 -19.56 -27.25
CA THR A 357 -30.39 -20.87 -27.64
C THR A 357 -30.13 -22.00 -26.64
N GLY A 358 -29.42 -21.72 -25.55
CA GLY A 358 -29.03 -22.70 -24.52
C GLY A 358 -27.83 -23.56 -24.91
N THR A 359 -27.00 -23.10 -25.84
CA THR A 359 -25.76 -23.77 -26.26
C THR A 359 -24.57 -23.14 -25.53
N GLU A 360 -23.61 -23.98 -25.11
CA GLU A 360 -22.32 -23.52 -24.58
C GLU A 360 -21.53 -22.83 -25.71
N TYR A 361 -21.25 -21.54 -25.55
CA TYR A 361 -20.35 -20.80 -26.42
C TYR A 361 -19.60 -19.75 -25.61
N LEU A 362 -18.27 -19.81 -25.63
CA LEU A 362 -17.37 -18.71 -25.31
C LEU A 362 -16.03 -18.96 -26.02
N TYR A 363 -15.40 -17.88 -26.49
CA TYR A 363 -14.28 -17.83 -27.42
C TYR A 363 -13.21 -18.89 -27.18
N SER A 364 -13.11 -19.88 -28.08
CA SER A 364 -11.85 -20.55 -28.31
C SER A 364 -11.55 -20.58 -29.80
N ASP A 365 -10.37 -20.08 -30.17
CA ASP A 365 -9.74 -20.36 -31.48
C ASP A 365 -9.41 -21.87 -31.64
N GLU A 366 -9.70 -22.67 -30.60
CA GLU A 366 -9.51 -24.10 -30.58
C GLU A 366 -10.83 -24.85 -30.79
N ALA A 367 -10.78 -25.97 -31.50
CA ALA A 367 -11.95 -26.82 -31.76
C ALA A 367 -12.53 -27.54 -30.52
N THR A 368 -12.26 -27.04 -29.30
CA THR A 368 -12.66 -27.64 -28.02
C THR A 368 -13.56 -26.66 -27.25
N PRO A 369 -14.82 -27.04 -26.97
CA PRO A 369 -15.72 -26.25 -26.11
C PRO A 369 -15.11 -26.05 -24.72
N MET A 370 -15.23 -24.84 -24.18
CA MET A 370 -14.90 -24.53 -22.79
C MET A 370 -15.95 -25.12 -21.84
N THR A 371 -15.52 -25.58 -20.67
CA THR A 371 -16.40 -26.06 -19.59
C THR A 371 -16.75 -24.91 -18.63
N PRO A 372 -17.77 -25.07 -17.76
CA PRO A 372 -18.11 -24.07 -16.74
C PRO A 372 -17.02 -23.73 -15.73
N TRP A 373 -15.93 -24.50 -15.68
CA TRP A 373 -14.81 -24.29 -14.75
C TRP A 373 -13.59 -23.65 -15.43
N ASP A 374 -13.75 -23.19 -16.67
CA ASP A 374 -12.69 -22.53 -17.45
C ASP A 374 -12.84 -21.00 -17.44
N VAL A 375 -13.64 -20.45 -16.52
CA VAL A 375 -13.83 -19.01 -16.34
C VAL A 375 -13.65 -18.64 -14.87
N PHE A 376 -12.77 -17.69 -14.58
CA PHE A 376 -12.53 -17.22 -13.22
C PHE A 376 -12.07 -15.76 -13.22
N GLN A 377 -12.22 -15.10 -12.06
CA GLN A 377 -11.64 -13.78 -11.80
C GLN A 377 -10.47 -13.89 -10.83
N ASN A 378 -9.39 -13.19 -11.11
CA ASN A 378 -8.22 -13.09 -10.24
C ASN A 378 -7.54 -11.71 -10.36
N PHE A 379 -6.50 -11.44 -9.56
CA PHE A 379 -5.68 -10.24 -9.75
C PHE A 379 -4.93 -10.29 -11.08
N ILE A 380 -5.01 -9.21 -11.84
CA ILE A 380 -4.33 -9.09 -13.14
C ILE A 380 -3.44 -7.86 -13.16
N HIS A 381 -2.21 -8.05 -13.64
CA HIS A 381 -1.27 -7.03 -14.10
C HIS A 381 -1.35 -5.65 -13.41
N SER A 382 -0.70 -5.44 -12.26
CA SER A 382 0.30 -4.37 -12.08
C SER A 382 0.76 -4.31 -10.63
N GLY A 383 2.05 -4.03 -10.43
CA GLY A 383 2.60 -3.67 -9.13
C GLY A 383 2.29 -2.25 -8.69
N HIS A 384 1.68 -1.42 -9.53
CA HIS A 384 1.68 0.03 -9.35
C HIS A 384 0.56 0.53 -8.42
N MET A 385 0.65 0.19 -7.14
CA MET A 385 -0.39 0.42 -6.14
C MET A 385 0.12 1.20 -4.93
N ASN A 386 -0.74 1.87 -4.18
CA ASN A 386 -0.37 2.28 -2.83
C ASN A 386 -1.30 1.64 -1.80
N VAL A 387 -0.75 1.43 -0.61
CA VAL A 387 -1.47 0.87 0.54
C VAL A 387 -1.68 2.00 1.53
N ILE A 388 -2.87 2.09 2.09
CA ILE A 388 -3.19 3.06 3.15
C ILE A 388 -3.83 2.34 4.34
N LEU A 389 -3.69 2.94 5.52
CA LEU A 389 -4.50 2.57 6.69
C LEU A 389 -5.81 3.34 6.65
N LYS A 390 -6.89 2.71 7.11
CA LYS A 390 -8.22 3.31 7.24
C LYS A 390 -8.92 2.77 8.49
N ASP A 391 -10.10 3.30 8.77
CA ASP A 391 -10.94 2.88 9.91
C ASP A 391 -10.17 2.97 11.22
N ASN A 392 -9.69 4.18 11.54
CA ASN A 392 -8.89 4.45 12.73
C ASN A 392 -7.67 3.52 12.87
N ASP A 393 -6.99 3.30 11.75
CA ASP A 393 -5.83 2.42 11.62
C ASP A 393 -6.10 0.93 11.93
N SER A 394 -7.38 0.50 11.99
CA SER A 394 -7.73 -0.90 12.23
C SER A 394 -7.82 -1.74 10.96
N LYS A 395 -7.85 -1.11 9.79
CA LYS A 395 -7.90 -1.77 8.48
C LYS A 395 -6.81 -1.22 7.57
N ILE A 396 -6.32 -2.05 6.69
CA ILE A 396 -5.47 -1.65 5.57
C ILE A 396 -6.21 -1.91 4.27
N THR A 397 -6.01 -1.05 3.28
CA THR A 397 -6.62 -1.20 1.97
C THR A 397 -5.65 -0.86 0.86
N TRP A 398 -5.87 -1.48 -0.30
CA TRP A 398 -5.35 -1.00 -1.57
C TRP A 398 -6.43 -1.16 -2.64
N THR A 399 -6.35 -0.30 -3.66
CA THR A 399 -7.13 -0.47 -4.88
C THR A 399 -6.32 -1.28 -5.86
N GLY A 400 -6.88 -2.37 -6.35
CA GLY A 400 -6.24 -3.30 -7.27
C GLY A 400 -7.16 -3.66 -8.41
N ASN A 401 -6.57 -4.15 -9.48
CA ASN A 401 -7.29 -4.50 -10.68
C ASN A 401 -7.43 -6.03 -10.77
N MET A 402 -8.66 -6.49 -10.88
CA MET A 402 -8.96 -7.90 -11.12
C MET A 402 -9.50 -8.09 -12.51
N GLY A 403 -9.29 -9.26 -13.09
CA GLY A 403 -9.85 -9.54 -14.39
C GLY A 403 -10.37 -10.94 -14.61
N VAL A 404 -11.25 -11.03 -15.61
CA VAL A 404 -11.91 -12.27 -16.02
C VAL A 404 -11.01 -12.98 -17.03
N THR A 405 -10.73 -14.25 -16.78
CA THR A 405 -9.90 -15.09 -17.66
C THR A 405 -10.68 -16.33 -18.11
N PHE A 406 -10.42 -16.76 -19.34
CA PHE A 406 -11.07 -17.88 -20.05
C PHE A 406 -10.11 -19.07 -20.23
N ASP A 407 -9.34 -19.39 -19.18
CA ASP A 407 -8.31 -20.43 -19.20
C ASP A 407 -8.78 -21.71 -18.49
N LYS A 408 -8.29 -22.86 -18.97
CA LYS A 408 -8.45 -24.12 -18.23
C LYS A 408 -7.54 -24.10 -17.01
N LEU A 409 -8.09 -24.40 -15.83
CA LEU A 409 -7.36 -24.54 -14.56
C LEU A 409 -6.17 -25.52 -14.61
N ASP A 410 -6.11 -26.40 -15.61
CA ASP A 410 -5.01 -27.34 -15.83
C ASP A 410 -3.86 -26.78 -16.71
N GLY A 411 -3.94 -25.52 -17.13
CA GLY A 411 -2.90 -24.86 -17.91
C GLY A 411 -2.85 -25.18 -19.37
N THR A 412 -3.90 -25.82 -19.89
CA THR A 412 -4.05 -26.09 -21.32
C THR A 412 -4.96 -25.07 -22.02
N GLY A 413 -5.26 -23.94 -21.37
CA GLY A 413 -5.96 -22.80 -21.94
C GLY A 413 -5.05 -21.86 -22.76
N PRO A 414 -5.61 -20.82 -23.42
CA PRO A 414 -4.87 -19.83 -24.20
C PRO A 414 -3.71 -19.11 -23.47
N GLY A 415 -3.69 -19.11 -22.13
CA GLY A 415 -2.62 -18.55 -21.29
C GLY A 415 -2.67 -17.03 -21.11
N PHE A 416 -2.01 -16.54 -20.06
CA PHE A 416 -2.13 -15.16 -19.55
C PHE A 416 -1.35 -14.07 -20.29
N TYR A 417 -0.62 -14.35 -21.37
CA TYR A 417 0.30 -13.33 -21.92
C TYR A 417 -0.40 -12.23 -22.77
N TYR A 418 -1.66 -12.43 -23.19
CA TYR A 418 -2.34 -11.44 -24.04
C TYR A 418 -3.58 -10.83 -23.37
N PRO A 419 -3.49 -9.59 -22.85
CA PRO A 419 -4.63 -8.83 -22.34
C PRO A 419 -5.73 -8.56 -23.37
N ALA A 420 -5.53 -8.87 -24.65
CA ALA A 420 -6.63 -8.93 -25.61
C ALA A 420 -7.82 -9.78 -25.12
N TRP A 421 -7.62 -10.67 -24.14
CA TRP A 421 -8.62 -11.60 -23.63
C TRP A 421 -8.97 -11.45 -22.14
N CYS A 422 -8.39 -10.50 -21.39
CA CYS A 422 -8.68 -10.35 -19.95
C CYS A 422 -9.24 -8.97 -19.58
N GLN A 423 -10.54 -8.88 -19.29
CA GLN A 423 -11.16 -7.62 -18.87
C GLN A 423 -10.70 -7.20 -17.48
N ILE A 424 -10.59 -5.90 -17.18
CA ILE A 424 -10.04 -5.41 -15.92
C ILE A 424 -11.04 -4.51 -15.19
N TYR A 425 -11.20 -4.74 -13.89
CA TYR A 425 -12.10 -4.02 -13.00
C TYR A 425 -11.36 -3.49 -11.79
N PRO A 426 -11.54 -2.19 -11.43
CA PRO A 426 -11.00 -1.66 -10.20
C PRO A 426 -11.79 -2.23 -9.01
N LYS A 427 -11.05 -2.83 -8.07
CA LYS A 427 -11.56 -3.41 -6.82
C LYS A 427 -10.84 -2.81 -5.63
N GLU A 428 -11.55 -2.66 -4.53
CA GLU A 428 -10.92 -2.41 -3.23
C GLU A 428 -10.67 -3.75 -2.54
N VAL A 429 -9.43 -3.99 -2.10
CA VAL A 429 -9.10 -5.15 -1.25
C VAL A 429 -8.75 -4.65 0.13
N VAL A 430 -9.41 -5.19 1.15
CA VAL A 430 -9.24 -4.77 2.54
C VAL A 430 -8.76 -5.95 3.39
N PHE A 431 -7.89 -5.66 4.35
CA PHE A 431 -7.54 -6.57 5.42
C PHE A 431 -7.76 -5.89 6.77
N ASP A 432 -8.48 -6.57 7.66
CA ASP A 432 -8.75 -6.12 9.02
C ASP A 432 -7.62 -6.57 9.96
N LEU A 433 -6.90 -5.62 10.55
CA LEU A 433 -5.76 -5.88 11.45
C LEU A 433 -6.19 -6.45 12.82
N VAL A 434 -7.48 -6.47 13.13
CA VAL A 434 -8.04 -6.98 14.39
C VAL A 434 -8.58 -8.40 14.22
N THR A 435 -9.35 -8.67 13.16
CA THR A 435 -9.93 -10.00 12.89
C THR A 435 -9.01 -10.89 12.05
N HIS A 436 -8.08 -10.26 11.31
CA HIS A 436 -7.21 -10.87 10.31
C HIS A 436 -8.02 -11.52 9.18
N GLU A 437 -9.05 -10.82 8.73
CA GLU A 437 -9.93 -11.25 7.64
C GLU A 437 -9.77 -10.35 6.42
N PHE A 438 -9.91 -10.95 5.24
CA PHE A 438 -9.90 -10.26 3.96
C PHE A 438 -11.34 -9.99 3.49
N SER A 439 -11.51 -8.90 2.76
CA SER A 439 -12.73 -8.56 2.01
C SER A 439 -12.38 -7.88 0.68
N LEU A 440 -13.33 -7.86 -0.24
CA LEU A 440 -13.18 -7.33 -1.59
C LEU A 440 -14.44 -6.52 -1.93
N LYS A 441 -14.31 -5.34 -2.52
CA LYS A 441 -15.46 -4.57 -2.99
C LYS A 441 -15.26 -4.07 -4.40
N ASP A 442 -16.35 -3.98 -5.14
CA ASP A 442 -16.36 -3.40 -6.48
C ASP A 442 -16.39 -1.87 -6.39
N LEU A 443 -15.37 -1.20 -6.93
CA LEU A 443 -15.31 0.26 -6.89
C LEU A 443 -16.17 0.90 -7.98
N TYR A 444 -16.17 0.30 -9.18
CA TYR A 444 -16.81 0.85 -10.35
C TYR A 444 -17.30 -0.25 -11.30
N ILE A 445 -18.61 -0.48 -11.33
CA ILE A 445 -19.42 -0.80 -12.52
C ILE A 445 -20.86 -0.33 -12.26
N GLU A 446 -21.48 0.37 -13.21
CA GLU A 446 -22.90 0.74 -13.15
C GLU A 446 -23.76 -0.53 -13.18
N GLY A 447 -24.55 -0.78 -12.13
CA GLY A 447 -25.42 -1.94 -12.00
C GLY A 447 -25.02 -2.94 -10.91
N ALA A 448 -23.71 -3.10 -10.66
CA ALA A 448 -23.15 -4.02 -9.66
C ALA A 448 -23.58 -3.70 -8.23
N ASP A 449 -23.53 -4.69 -7.32
CA ASP A 449 -23.63 -4.44 -5.88
C ASP A 449 -22.22 -4.17 -5.30
N PRO A 450 -21.83 -2.90 -5.07
CA PRO A 450 -20.50 -2.59 -4.56
C PRO A 450 -20.32 -2.94 -3.08
N TYR A 451 -21.36 -3.41 -2.39
CA TYR A 451 -21.38 -3.63 -0.94
C TYR A 451 -21.26 -5.10 -0.55
N ASP A 452 -21.03 -5.96 -1.52
CA ASP A 452 -20.84 -7.37 -1.29
C ASP A 452 -19.36 -7.76 -1.48
N ASN A 453 -19.07 -9.05 -1.27
CA ASN A 453 -17.72 -9.61 -1.47
C ASN A 453 -17.70 -10.62 -2.64
N VAL A 454 -18.61 -10.46 -3.61
CA VAL A 454 -18.69 -11.25 -4.83
C VAL A 454 -18.29 -10.35 -5.99
N PRO A 455 -17.24 -10.70 -6.75
CA PRO A 455 -16.89 -9.91 -7.92
C PRO A 455 -18.03 -9.93 -8.94
N MET A 456 -18.47 -8.75 -9.38
CA MET A 456 -19.46 -8.61 -10.44
C MET A 456 -18.99 -9.30 -11.73
N VAL A 457 -19.94 -9.84 -12.47
CA VAL A 457 -19.74 -10.60 -13.71
C VAL A 457 -20.18 -9.78 -14.92
N PRO A 458 -19.41 -9.72 -16.02
CA PRO A 458 -19.65 -8.75 -17.09
C PRO A 458 -20.92 -8.95 -17.92
N TRP A 459 -21.60 -10.08 -17.79
CA TRP A 459 -22.84 -10.41 -18.51
C TRP A 459 -24.07 -10.47 -17.59
N ASP A 460 -23.92 -10.17 -16.31
CA ASP A 460 -24.94 -10.23 -15.24
C ASP A 460 -24.62 -9.10 -14.25
N LEU A 461 -24.86 -7.86 -14.67
CA LEU A 461 -24.49 -6.65 -13.93
C LEU A 461 -25.38 -6.42 -12.72
N ASP A 462 -26.64 -6.86 -12.76
CA ASP A 462 -27.57 -6.73 -11.64
C ASP A 462 -27.49 -7.91 -10.65
N GLU A 463 -26.59 -8.85 -10.92
CA GLU A 463 -26.24 -10.01 -10.10
C GLU A 463 -27.45 -10.90 -9.76
N ASP A 464 -28.46 -10.93 -10.64
CA ASP A 464 -29.67 -11.72 -10.46
C ASP A 464 -29.49 -13.20 -10.89
N GLY A 465 -28.35 -13.53 -11.49
CA GLY A 465 -28.00 -14.86 -11.98
C GLY A 465 -28.50 -15.13 -13.41
N VAL A 466 -28.91 -14.10 -14.14
CA VAL A 466 -29.43 -14.16 -15.52
C VAL A 466 -28.57 -13.26 -16.41
N VAL A 467 -28.36 -13.70 -17.66
CA VAL A 467 -27.68 -12.85 -18.65
C VAL A 467 -28.54 -11.61 -18.95
N ASP A 468 -27.94 -10.42 -18.85
CA ASP A 468 -28.63 -9.14 -19.06
C ASP A 468 -29.15 -8.98 -20.50
N SER A 469 -28.32 -9.34 -21.49
CA SER A 469 -28.62 -9.15 -22.91
C SER A 469 -27.79 -10.06 -23.83
N PHE A 470 -28.22 -10.19 -25.09
CA PHE A 470 -27.58 -11.02 -26.11
C PHE A 470 -27.43 -10.21 -27.41
N ASP A 471 -26.33 -10.47 -28.13
CA ASP A 471 -25.99 -9.75 -29.35
C ASP A 471 -26.75 -10.28 -30.59
N GLU A 472 -26.42 -9.79 -31.79
CA GLU A 472 -27.08 -10.21 -33.04
C GLU A 472 -26.86 -11.69 -33.38
N ASP A 473 -25.78 -12.31 -32.88
CA ASP A 473 -25.45 -13.72 -33.07
C ASP A 473 -26.05 -14.61 -31.96
N GLY A 474 -26.66 -13.99 -30.95
CA GLY A 474 -27.32 -14.64 -29.82
C GLY A 474 -26.36 -15.00 -28.69
N ASP A 475 -25.15 -14.43 -28.68
CA ASP A 475 -24.14 -14.62 -27.64
C ASP A 475 -24.33 -13.58 -26.52
N PRO A 476 -24.01 -13.90 -25.24
CA PRO A 476 -24.16 -12.96 -24.14
C PRO A 476 -23.42 -11.64 -24.42
N GLU A 477 -24.14 -10.52 -24.34
CA GLU A 477 -23.50 -9.21 -24.36
C GLU A 477 -22.78 -9.00 -23.02
N TRP A 478 -21.46 -8.94 -23.08
CA TRP A 478 -20.60 -8.51 -21.99
C TRP A 478 -20.30 -7.02 -22.02
N VAL A 479 -20.25 -6.42 -20.83
CA VAL A 479 -19.71 -5.07 -20.65
C VAL A 479 -18.18 -5.13 -20.71
N TRP A 480 -17.62 -4.31 -21.59
CA TRP A 480 -16.17 -4.14 -21.69
C TRP A 480 -15.71 -3.02 -20.76
N ASN A 481 -14.98 -3.37 -19.71
CA ASN A 481 -14.25 -2.42 -18.89
C ASN A 481 -12.74 -2.60 -19.08
N TRP A 482 -12.06 -1.49 -19.38
CA TRP A 482 -10.62 -1.47 -19.63
C TRP A 482 -10.03 -0.16 -19.08
N PRO A 483 -9.79 -0.08 -17.75
CA PRO A 483 -9.24 1.09 -17.07
C PRO A 483 -7.73 1.26 -17.33
N ILE A 484 -7.35 1.19 -18.61
CA ILE A 484 -6.00 1.37 -19.11
C ILE A 484 -6.12 2.12 -20.42
N TYR A 485 -5.30 3.16 -20.54
CA TYR A 485 -5.42 4.10 -21.63
C TYR A 485 -5.10 3.52 -23.02
N TYR A 486 -4.06 2.69 -23.12
CA TYR A 486 -3.58 2.16 -24.40
C TYR A 486 -3.89 0.66 -24.55
N PRO A 487 -4.44 0.19 -25.69
CA PRO A 487 -4.77 -1.21 -25.94
C PRO A 487 -3.53 -2.05 -26.30
N ASP A 488 -2.41 -1.87 -25.60
CA ASP A 488 -1.19 -2.66 -25.78
C ASP A 488 -0.87 -3.46 -24.51
N PRO A 489 -0.66 -4.77 -24.65
CA PRO A 489 -0.26 -5.62 -23.55
C PRO A 489 0.90 -5.16 -22.69
N ASP A 490 1.96 -4.63 -23.30
CA ASP A 490 3.17 -4.25 -22.58
C ASP A 490 2.96 -2.95 -21.80
N GLN A 491 2.07 -2.07 -22.28
CA GLN A 491 1.71 -0.83 -21.60
C GLN A 491 0.70 -1.06 -20.48
N ALA A 492 -0.16 -2.07 -20.62
CA ALA A 492 -1.14 -2.43 -19.61
C ALA A 492 -0.49 -2.65 -18.23
N PHE A 493 0.68 -3.31 -18.17
CA PHE A 493 1.40 -3.48 -16.92
C PHE A 493 1.74 -2.15 -16.21
N HIS A 494 2.05 -1.10 -16.98
CA HIS A 494 2.52 0.18 -16.42
C HIS A 494 1.43 1.24 -16.24
N GLU A 495 0.44 1.25 -17.13
CA GLU A 495 -0.67 2.19 -17.11
C GLU A 495 -1.83 1.71 -16.23
N ASN A 496 -1.88 0.41 -15.89
CA ASN A 496 -2.84 -0.14 -14.96
C ASN A 496 -2.51 0.23 -13.51
N THR A 497 -2.71 1.49 -13.17
CA THR A 497 -2.42 2.03 -11.85
C THR A 497 -3.65 2.68 -11.25
N SER A 498 -3.90 2.36 -9.99
CA SER A 498 -4.87 3.04 -9.16
C SER A 498 -4.18 3.50 -7.88
N LYS A 499 -4.60 4.66 -7.40
CA LYS A 499 -4.02 5.30 -6.24
C LYS A 499 -5.12 5.79 -5.31
N THR A 500 -4.93 5.59 -4.02
CA THR A 500 -5.91 5.92 -3.00
C THR A 500 -5.32 6.88 -1.97
N ALA A 501 -6.09 7.88 -1.58
CA ALA A 501 -5.78 8.81 -0.50
C ALA A 501 -6.92 8.78 0.52
N ASN A 502 -6.62 9.18 1.75
CA ASN A 502 -7.64 9.29 2.78
C ASN A 502 -7.45 10.47 3.70
N ASN A 503 -8.52 10.82 4.40
CA ASN A 503 -8.47 11.61 5.62
C ASN A 503 -9.60 11.12 6.54
N ASN A 504 -9.23 10.51 7.67
CA ASN A 504 -10.17 9.86 8.59
C ASN A 504 -11.07 8.83 7.88
N ASN A 505 -12.37 9.10 7.80
CA ASN A 505 -13.39 8.29 7.14
C ASN A 505 -13.52 8.54 5.64
N TRP A 506 -12.93 9.61 5.11
CA TRP A 506 -13.00 9.92 3.70
C TRP A 506 -11.92 9.21 2.93
N LEU A 507 -12.29 8.57 1.83
CA LEU A 507 -11.37 8.02 0.85
C LEU A 507 -11.64 8.59 -0.53
N VAL A 508 -10.57 8.69 -1.30
CA VAL A 508 -10.60 8.98 -2.73
C VAL A 508 -9.72 7.94 -3.40
N SER A 509 -10.25 7.25 -4.40
CA SER A 509 -9.47 6.38 -5.29
C SER A 509 -9.56 6.91 -6.71
N LEU A 510 -8.44 6.88 -7.43
CA LEU A 510 -8.39 7.36 -8.81
C LEU A 510 -7.49 6.49 -9.69
N TRP A 511 -7.77 6.48 -11.00
CA TRP A 511 -7.01 5.74 -12.01
C TRP A 511 -7.11 6.42 -13.37
N SER A 512 -6.28 5.98 -14.32
CA SER A 512 -6.41 6.37 -15.73
C SER A 512 -7.39 5.43 -16.42
N ASP A 513 -8.47 5.95 -16.98
CA ASP A 513 -9.47 5.15 -17.70
C ASP A 513 -9.31 5.30 -19.21
N GLY A 514 -9.31 4.17 -19.93
CA GLY A 514 -9.22 4.12 -21.38
C GLY A 514 -10.36 3.35 -22.03
N THR A 515 -11.42 3.05 -21.30
CA THR A 515 -12.52 2.19 -21.78
C THR A 515 -13.13 2.74 -23.07
N LYS A 516 -13.39 4.05 -23.14
CA LYS A 516 -13.95 4.69 -24.33
C LYS A 516 -12.99 4.69 -25.52
N ALA A 517 -11.70 4.91 -25.28
CA ALA A 517 -10.67 4.83 -26.31
C ALA A 517 -10.55 3.40 -26.86
N LYS A 518 -10.55 2.39 -25.98
CA LYS A 518 -10.54 0.97 -26.35
C LYS A 518 -11.71 0.59 -27.26
N ARG A 519 -12.94 1.01 -26.91
CA ARG A 519 -14.13 0.74 -27.74
C ARG A 519 -13.98 1.24 -29.18
N PHE A 520 -13.34 2.40 -29.37
CA PHE A 520 -13.02 2.88 -30.72
C PHE A 520 -12.00 1.97 -31.43
N PHE A 521 -10.91 1.57 -30.76
CA PHE A 521 -9.90 0.68 -31.35
C PHE A 521 -10.46 -0.71 -31.71
N ASP A 522 -11.48 -1.16 -31.00
CA ASP A 522 -12.22 -2.40 -31.31
C ASP A 522 -13.22 -2.24 -32.46
N GLY A 523 -13.35 -1.03 -33.01
CA GLY A 523 -14.15 -0.74 -34.20
C GLY A 523 -15.53 -0.14 -33.93
N ASP A 524 -15.87 0.22 -32.69
CA ASP A 524 -17.12 0.92 -32.38
C ASP A 524 -17.03 2.39 -32.84
N VAL A 525 -17.60 2.65 -34.01
CA VAL A 525 -17.60 3.98 -34.65
C VAL A 525 -18.29 5.07 -33.83
N ASN A 526 -19.13 4.71 -32.85
CA ASN A 526 -19.77 5.68 -31.98
C ASN A 526 -18.76 6.34 -31.02
N PHE A 527 -17.62 5.69 -30.80
CA PHE A 527 -16.55 6.17 -29.93
C PHE A 527 -15.44 6.92 -30.68
N ALA A 528 -15.63 7.27 -31.96
CA ALA A 528 -14.61 7.97 -32.76
C ALA A 528 -14.15 9.32 -32.17
N ALA A 529 -14.98 9.99 -31.37
CA ALA A 529 -14.58 11.22 -30.68
C ALA A 529 -13.57 10.97 -29.54
N TRP A 530 -13.49 9.73 -29.04
CA TRP A 530 -12.67 9.30 -27.91
C TRP A 530 -11.32 8.71 -28.32
N GLU A 531 -11.03 8.66 -29.63
CA GLU A 531 -9.68 8.38 -30.14
C GLU A 531 -8.71 9.39 -29.52
N GLY A 532 -7.76 8.93 -28.70
CA GLY A 532 -6.80 9.83 -28.09
C GLY A 532 -7.26 10.54 -26.82
N VAL A 533 -8.37 10.14 -26.21
CA VAL A 533 -8.96 10.85 -25.06
C VAL A 533 -8.96 9.94 -23.82
N PRO A 534 -7.87 9.92 -23.03
CA PRO A 534 -7.85 9.29 -21.73
C PRO A 534 -8.77 10.03 -20.78
N GLU A 535 -9.21 9.34 -19.74
CA GLU A 535 -9.95 9.93 -18.65
C GLU A 535 -9.20 9.73 -17.33
N ILE A 536 -9.29 10.71 -16.43
CA ILE A 536 -9.01 10.49 -15.01
C ILE A 536 -10.33 10.11 -14.37
N ALA A 537 -10.42 8.91 -13.84
CA ALA A 537 -11.57 8.45 -13.07
C ALA A 537 -11.31 8.67 -11.59
N ILE A 538 -12.29 9.20 -10.86
CA ILE A 538 -12.20 9.49 -9.42
C ILE A 538 -13.47 9.00 -8.74
N VAL A 539 -13.34 8.15 -7.72
CA VAL A 539 -14.43 7.71 -6.84
C VAL A 539 -14.13 8.12 -5.41
N ILE A 540 -15.18 8.43 -4.65
CA ILE A 540 -15.06 8.83 -3.25
C ILE A 540 -15.88 7.93 -2.34
N SER A 541 -15.46 7.84 -1.08
CA SER A 541 -16.18 7.23 0.02
C SER A 541 -16.14 8.16 1.22
N ALA A 542 -17.23 8.24 1.98
CA ALA A 542 -17.30 9.05 3.21
C ALA A 542 -17.38 8.20 4.49
N ASP A 543 -17.25 6.88 4.39
CA ASP A 543 -17.55 5.93 5.45
C ASP A 543 -16.53 4.78 5.52
N TYR A 544 -15.24 5.09 5.37
CA TYR A 544 -14.16 4.12 5.41
C TYR A 544 -14.18 3.08 4.27
N GLY A 545 -14.81 3.40 3.14
CA GLY A 545 -14.95 2.48 2.00
C GLY A 545 -16.06 1.46 2.23
N GLU A 546 -17.00 1.74 3.14
CA GLU A 546 -18.23 0.95 3.23
C GLU A 546 -19.13 1.22 2.03
N THR A 547 -19.16 2.47 1.54
CA THR A 547 -19.83 2.86 0.32
C THR A 547 -18.98 3.75 -0.60
N TRP A 548 -19.23 3.65 -1.92
CA TRP A 548 -18.49 4.38 -2.96
C TRP A 548 -19.43 5.12 -3.92
N SER A 549 -18.98 6.24 -4.48
CA SER A 549 -19.74 7.11 -5.42
C SER A 549 -19.64 6.71 -6.88
N GLU A 550 -20.59 7.05 -7.76
CA GLU A 550 -20.31 6.98 -9.21
C GLU A 550 -19.05 7.80 -9.53
N PRO A 551 -18.21 7.36 -10.49
CA PRO A 551 -16.98 8.07 -10.79
C PRO A 551 -17.25 9.43 -11.42
N ILE A 552 -16.43 10.39 -11.02
CA ILE A 552 -16.15 11.58 -11.80
C ILE A 552 -15.17 11.17 -12.90
N PHE A 553 -15.46 11.54 -14.15
CA PHE A 553 -14.52 11.43 -15.26
C PHE A 553 -14.06 12.82 -15.68
N LEU A 554 -12.74 13.04 -15.66
CA LEU A 554 -12.12 14.25 -16.19
C LEU A 554 -11.44 13.91 -17.52
N ASN A 555 -11.79 14.62 -18.59
CA ASN A 555 -11.29 14.34 -19.94
C ASN A 555 -11.32 15.58 -20.84
N SER A 556 -10.65 15.52 -21.98
CA SER A 556 -10.47 16.67 -22.88
C SER A 556 -11.71 17.09 -23.67
N ILE A 557 -12.81 16.33 -23.62
CA ILE A 557 -14.07 16.61 -24.32
C ILE A 557 -15.09 17.24 -23.38
N GLU A 558 -15.30 16.62 -22.22
CA GLU A 558 -16.36 16.93 -21.27
C GLU A 558 -15.90 17.84 -20.14
N THR A 559 -14.58 17.99 -19.94
CA THR A 559 -13.98 18.89 -18.95
C THR A 559 -13.21 20.01 -19.65
N PRO A 560 -13.80 21.22 -19.83
CA PRO A 560 -13.17 22.32 -20.57
C PRO A 560 -11.79 22.72 -20.06
N GLU A 561 -11.53 22.58 -18.77
CA GLU A 561 -10.26 22.86 -18.10
C GLU A 561 -9.13 21.92 -18.56
N LEU A 562 -9.46 20.73 -19.06
CA LEU A 562 -8.53 19.73 -19.61
C LEU A 562 -8.52 19.71 -21.14
N ALA A 563 -9.03 20.75 -21.80
CA ALA A 563 -9.12 20.78 -23.26
C ALA A 563 -7.73 20.56 -23.92
N ASN A 564 -7.66 19.57 -24.81
CA ASN A 564 -6.45 19.10 -25.51
C ASN A 564 -5.39 18.40 -24.64
N GLN A 565 -5.70 18.06 -23.39
CA GLN A 565 -4.78 17.28 -22.56
C GLN A 565 -4.95 15.78 -22.76
N ILE A 566 -3.87 15.05 -22.56
CA ILE A 566 -3.76 13.60 -22.56
C ILE A 566 -3.19 13.17 -21.19
N PRO A 567 -4.00 13.20 -20.11
CA PRO A 567 -3.53 12.80 -18.78
C PRO A 567 -3.06 11.33 -18.73
N LYS A 568 -1.97 11.11 -18.00
CA LYS A 568 -1.25 9.85 -17.77
C LYS A 568 -0.69 9.80 -16.35
N TYR A 569 -0.49 8.59 -15.83
CA TYR A 569 0.21 8.36 -14.57
C TYR A 569 -0.28 9.30 -13.46
N VAL A 570 -1.58 9.22 -13.17
CA VAL A 570 -2.25 10.12 -12.24
C VAL A 570 -2.02 9.68 -10.79
N TYR A 571 -1.70 10.64 -9.92
CA TYR A 571 -1.51 10.45 -8.50
C TYR A 571 -2.35 11.47 -7.72
N PRO A 572 -3.01 11.06 -6.63
CA PRO A 572 -3.59 12.00 -5.68
C PRO A 572 -2.50 12.60 -4.78
N GLY A 573 -2.84 13.68 -4.09
CA GLY A 573 -2.21 13.99 -2.80
C GLY A 573 -2.38 12.83 -1.81
N ASP A 574 -1.51 12.71 -0.82
CA ASP A 574 -1.59 11.62 0.15
C ASP A 574 -2.70 11.77 1.17
N VAL A 575 -3.19 12.99 1.35
CA VAL A 575 -4.31 13.32 2.23
C VAL A 575 -5.34 14.16 1.47
N ILE A 576 -6.61 14.00 1.85
CA ILE A 576 -7.71 14.88 1.40
C ILE A 576 -7.76 16.08 2.35
N GLU A 577 -7.59 17.32 1.88
CA GLU A 577 -7.73 18.48 2.78
C GLU A 577 -9.22 18.75 3.05
N ILE A 578 -9.59 18.96 4.31
CA ILE A 578 -10.99 19.24 4.67
C ILE A 578 -11.27 20.73 4.40
N LEU A 579 -12.11 21.02 3.40
CA LEU A 579 -12.57 22.38 3.10
C LEU A 579 -13.79 22.75 3.95
N SER A 580 -14.71 21.81 4.11
CA SER A 580 -15.84 21.95 5.03
C SER A 580 -16.24 20.58 5.57
N ASN A 581 -16.64 20.57 6.83
CA ASN A 581 -17.13 19.38 7.53
C ASN A 581 -18.41 19.68 8.32
N GLU A 582 -19.18 20.65 7.82
CA GLU A 582 -20.46 21.01 8.40
C GLU A 582 -21.57 20.13 7.83
N PRO A 583 -22.56 19.69 8.63
CA PRO A 583 -23.67 18.89 8.11
C PRO A 583 -24.40 19.56 6.95
N GLY A 584 -24.51 18.89 5.80
CA GLY A 584 -25.07 19.44 4.57
C GLY A 584 -24.08 20.17 3.67
N ASP A 585 -22.80 20.18 4.02
CA ASP A 585 -21.75 20.96 3.35
C ASP A 585 -20.38 20.29 3.57
N TYR A 586 -20.26 19.02 3.21
CA TYR A 586 -19.02 18.26 3.35
C TYR A 586 -18.20 18.34 2.08
N HIS A 587 -17.02 18.96 2.16
CA HIS A 587 -16.19 19.28 1.01
C HIS A 587 -14.74 18.91 1.27
N GLY A 588 -14.15 18.15 0.35
CA GLY A 588 -12.77 17.68 0.41
C GLY A 588 -11.97 18.19 -0.77
N LYS A 589 -10.81 18.79 -0.51
CA LYS A 589 -9.85 19.15 -1.54
C LYS A 589 -9.02 17.94 -1.93
N VAL A 590 -9.14 17.53 -3.19
CA VAL A 590 -8.38 16.45 -3.79
C VAL A 590 -7.34 17.05 -4.74
N HIS A 591 -6.07 16.83 -4.43
CA HIS A 591 -4.98 17.24 -5.29
C HIS A 591 -4.68 16.19 -6.34
N LEU A 592 -4.29 16.64 -7.53
CA LEU A 592 -3.91 15.81 -8.66
C LEU A 592 -2.51 16.18 -9.13
N PHE A 593 -1.68 15.16 -9.32
CA PHE A 593 -0.39 15.25 -10.00
C PHE A 593 -0.37 14.22 -11.13
N TYR A 594 -0.16 14.65 -12.37
CA TYR A 594 -0.18 13.76 -13.53
C TYR A 594 0.75 14.26 -14.64
N TYR A 595 1.00 13.40 -15.62
CA TYR A 595 1.72 13.73 -16.84
C TYR A 595 0.72 13.97 -17.97
N ASP A 596 0.81 15.11 -18.64
CA ASP A 596 0.05 15.47 -19.84
C ASP A 596 0.93 15.17 -21.07
N ASP A 597 0.57 14.13 -21.82
CA ASP A 597 1.35 13.66 -22.95
C ASP A 597 1.04 14.46 -24.22
N ASN A 598 2.05 14.70 -25.09
CA ASN A 598 1.80 15.35 -26.38
C ASN A 598 1.44 14.35 -27.49
N ASP A 599 1.68 13.06 -27.28
CA ASP A 599 1.31 12.00 -28.22
C ASP A 599 0.72 10.78 -27.52
N PHE A 600 0.09 9.92 -28.31
CA PHE A 600 -0.63 8.76 -27.82
C PHE A 600 0.31 7.62 -27.41
N GLY A 601 0.67 7.56 -26.11
CA GLY A 601 1.40 6.45 -25.49
C GLY A 601 2.92 6.69 -25.38
N SER A 602 3.63 5.92 -24.55
CA SER A 602 5.02 6.21 -24.21
C SER A 602 6.07 5.84 -25.29
N PHE A 603 6.90 6.81 -25.67
CA PHE A 603 8.07 6.63 -26.53
C PHE A 603 9.07 5.61 -25.99
N VAL A 604 9.30 5.56 -24.68
CA VAL A 604 10.31 4.68 -24.06
C VAL A 604 10.04 3.20 -24.37
N ARG A 605 8.77 2.86 -24.61
CA ARG A 605 8.31 1.52 -24.99
C ARG A 605 8.18 1.33 -26.51
N GLY A 606 8.44 2.37 -27.29
CA GLY A 606 8.46 2.34 -28.75
C GLY A 606 7.09 2.48 -29.41
N THR A 607 6.08 2.96 -28.68
CA THR A 607 4.71 3.11 -29.22
C THR A 607 4.48 4.46 -29.91
N GLY A 608 5.07 5.54 -29.38
CA GLY A 608 4.97 6.91 -29.95
C GLY A 608 6.34 7.54 -30.23
N PRO A 609 6.43 8.61 -31.04
CA PRO A 609 7.57 9.54 -31.03
C PRO A 609 7.76 10.25 -29.68
N ASP A 610 9.02 10.48 -29.28
CA ASP A 610 9.36 11.39 -28.18
C ASP A 610 9.08 12.83 -28.61
N VAL A 611 7.86 13.29 -28.31
CA VAL A 611 7.44 14.69 -28.44
C VAL A 611 7.40 15.40 -27.08
N GLY A 612 7.76 14.68 -26.01
CA GLY A 612 7.64 15.10 -24.63
C GLY A 612 6.20 15.39 -24.20
N GLY A 613 6.07 16.07 -23.07
CA GLY A 613 4.81 16.41 -22.42
C GLY A 613 5.07 17.30 -21.22
N GLU A 614 4.09 17.44 -20.35
CA GLU A 614 4.14 18.34 -19.20
C GLU A 614 3.71 17.63 -17.91
N LEU A 615 4.43 17.87 -16.82
CA LEU A 615 3.94 17.51 -15.50
C LEU A 615 2.97 18.58 -15.03
N ILE A 616 1.78 18.16 -14.59
CA ILE A 616 0.68 19.05 -14.25
C ILE A 616 0.32 18.88 -12.76
N TYR A 617 0.01 20.01 -12.12
CA TYR A 617 -0.68 20.07 -10.84
C TYR A 617 -2.10 20.62 -11.04
N ALA A 618 -3.07 20.02 -10.37
CA ALA A 618 -4.42 20.56 -10.25
C ALA A 618 -5.00 20.23 -8.87
N ALA A 619 -6.10 20.88 -8.50
CA ALA A 619 -6.84 20.52 -7.31
C ALA A 619 -8.35 20.73 -7.51
N LEU A 620 -9.12 19.82 -6.94
CA LEU A 620 -10.58 19.80 -6.98
C LEU A 620 -11.12 20.03 -5.58
N ASP A 621 -12.19 20.78 -5.45
CA ASP A 621 -13.13 20.64 -4.35
C ASP A 621 -14.19 19.62 -4.78
N ILE A 622 -14.37 18.56 -4.00
CA ILE A 622 -15.36 17.51 -4.24
C ILE A 622 -16.33 17.46 -3.05
N GLU A 623 -17.63 17.46 -3.36
CA GLU A 623 -18.70 17.30 -2.37
C GLU A 623 -18.82 15.83 -1.93
N PHE A 624 -18.80 15.58 -0.61
CA PHE A 624 -19.03 14.27 0.00
C PHE A 624 -20.51 14.18 0.46
N PRO A 625 -21.34 13.28 -0.09
CA PRO A 625 -22.77 13.25 0.23
C PRO A 625 -23.11 12.98 1.70
N ASP A 626 -24.01 13.80 2.27
CA ASP A 626 -24.57 13.68 3.64
C ASP A 626 -25.03 12.27 4.00
N ALA A 627 -25.61 11.55 3.03
CA ALA A 627 -26.24 10.26 3.25
C ALA A 627 -25.25 9.16 3.69
N TRP A 628 -23.95 9.39 3.49
CA TRP A 628 -22.88 8.43 3.79
C TRP A 628 -22.14 8.75 5.09
N ILE A 629 -22.35 9.95 5.64
CA ILE A 629 -21.67 10.38 6.85
C ILE A 629 -22.55 10.01 8.04
N ASP A 630 -22.13 9.00 8.81
CA ASP A 630 -22.79 8.67 10.08
C ASP A 630 -22.75 9.92 10.98
N PRO A 631 -23.91 10.52 11.34
CA PRO A 631 -23.95 11.68 12.22
C PRO A 631 -23.38 11.42 13.63
N SER A 632 -23.15 10.14 13.97
CA SER A 632 -22.49 9.70 15.20
C SER A 632 -20.95 9.66 15.11
N ALA A 633 -20.40 9.68 13.90
CA ALA A 633 -18.98 9.87 13.60
C ALA A 633 -18.67 11.38 13.58
N SER A 634 -18.65 12.00 14.76
CA SER A 634 -18.17 13.38 14.88
C SER A 634 -16.67 13.41 14.57
N ILE A 635 -16.30 13.90 13.39
CA ILE A 635 -14.90 14.21 13.04
C ILE A 635 -14.50 15.47 13.82
N ASN A 636 -14.03 15.29 15.05
CA ASN A 636 -13.37 16.35 15.80
C ASN A 636 -11.87 16.26 15.52
N ASN A 637 -11.28 17.32 14.97
CA ASN A 637 -9.86 17.50 14.66
C ASN A 637 -8.89 17.44 15.87
N GLU A 638 -9.33 16.85 16.97
CA GLU A 638 -8.51 16.33 18.07
C GLU A 638 -9.09 14.96 18.44
N GLU A 639 -8.90 13.94 17.60
CA GLU A 639 -9.42 12.61 17.91
C GLU A 639 -8.68 12.01 19.10
N ILE A 640 -9.28 12.18 20.28
CA ILE A 640 -9.16 11.24 21.36
C ILE A 640 -9.97 10.01 20.91
N PRO A 641 -9.34 8.83 20.73
CA PRO A 641 -10.05 7.62 20.35
C PRO A 641 -11.27 7.37 21.23
N SER A 642 -12.34 6.88 20.62
CA SER A 642 -13.60 6.56 21.31
C SER A 642 -13.44 5.37 22.27
N ILE A 643 -12.39 4.55 22.08
CA ILE A 643 -12.07 3.36 22.88
C ILE A 643 -10.64 3.45 23.44
N ALA A 644 -10.47 3.02 24.69
CA ALA A 644 -9.15 2.95 25.32
C ALA A 644 -8.35 1.79 24.69
N VAL A 645 -7.06 2.01 24.41
CA VAL A 645 -6.20 0.99 23.75
C VAL A 645 -4.98 0.71 24.62
N LEU A 646 -4.72 -0.56 24.93
CA LEU A 646 -3.46 -0.99 25.53
C LEU A 646 -2.45 -1.26 24.40
N GLY A 647 -1.38 -0.49 24.32
CA GLY A 647 -0.26 -0.70 23.40
C GLY A 647 0.72 -1.77 23.90
N HIS A 648 1.69 -2.11 23.05
CA HIS A 648 2.75 -3.06 23.42
C HIS A 648 3.79 -2.43 24.36
N ASN A 649 4.62 -3.29 24.97
CA ASN A 649 5.73 -2.83 25.79
C ASN A 649 7.02 -2.84 24.97
N TYR A 650 7.83 -1.78 25.05
CA TYR A 650 9.13 -1.69 24.37
C TYR A 650 10.25 -1.23 25.31
N PRO A 651 11.44 -1.86 25.29
CA PRO A 651 11.78 -3.06 24.51
C PRO A 651 11.02 -4.31 25.00
N ASN A 652 10.96 -5.37 24.17
CA ASN A 652 10.47 -6.70 24.55
C ASN A 652 11.16 -7.78 23.67
N PRO A 653 11.98 -8.70 24.23
CA PRO A 653 12.33 -8.83 25.64
C PRO A 653 13.12 -7.63 26.17
N PHE A 654 13.04 -7.38 27.48
CA PHE A 654 13.66 -6.20 28.10
C PHE A 654 14.62 -6.54 29.24
N ASN A 655 15.59 -5.65 29.51
CA ASN A 655 16.52 -5.76 30.64
C ASN A 655 17.03 -4.37 31.11
N PRO A 656 16.79 -3.92 32.36
CA PRO A 656 15.76 -4.38 33.29
C PRO A 656 14.44 -3.60 33.15
N GLU A 657 14.33 -2.67 32.20
CA GLU A 657 13.16 -1.81 32.05
C GLU A 657 12.52 -1.84 30.65
N THR A 658 11.20 -1.69 30.64
CA THR A 658 10.35 -1.59 29.45
C THR A 658 9.30 -0.51 29.68
N THR A 659 8.89 0.16 28.61
CA THR A 659 7.84 1.17 28.60
C THR A 659 6.58 0.56 28.02
N ILE A 660 5.47 0.64 28.74
CA ILE A 660 4.14 0.22 28.27
C ILE A 660 3.39 1.47 27.84
N SER A 661 3.08 1.58 26.56
CA SER A 661 2.26 2.66 26.01
C SER A 661 0.79 2.26 25.98
N PHE A 662 -0.11 3.20 26.21
CA PHE A 662 -1.56 2.97 26.16
C PHE A 662 -2.30 4.29 26.04
N LEU A 663 -3.51 4.25 25.53
CA LEU A 663 -4.36 5.39 25.30
C LEU A 663 -5.61 5.32 26.16
N THR A 664 -6.05 6.47 26.69
CA THR A 664 -7.29 6.58 27.49
C THR A 664 -8.25 7.60 26.88
N THR A 665 -9.55 7.42 27.14
CA THR A 665 -10.64 8.19 26.54
C THR A 665 -11.34 9.09 27.57
N GLU A 666 -12.13 10.06 27.11
CA GLU A 666 -12.90 10.94 28.01
C GLU A 666 -13.94 10.19 28.87
N SER A 667 -14.42 9.05 28.38
CA SER A 667 -15.41 8.20 29.06
C SER A 667 -14.83 7.30 30.17
N THR A 668 -13.51 7.34 30.38
CA THR A 668 -12.84 6.50 31.37
C THR A 668 -12.86 7.12 32.78
N GLU A 669 -13.67 6.58 33.69
CA GLU A 669 -13.69 7.03 35.10
C GLU A 669 -12.44 6.62 35.91
N ASN A 670 -11.79 5.48 35.59
CA ASN A 670 -10.57 5.00 36.25
C ASN A 670 -9.80 4.01 35.35
N THR A 671 -8.47 4.17 35.26
CA THR A 671 -7.57 3.25 34.54
C THR A 671 -6.71 2.46 35.53
N GLU A 672 -6.74 1.14 35.42
CA GLU A 672 -5.90 0.22 36.17
C GLU A 672 -4.96 -0.53 35.21
N LEU A 673 -3.64 -0.44 35.43
CA LEU A 673 -2.64 -1.22 34.71
C LEU A 673 -1.84 -2.06 35.70
N VAL A 674 -1.93 -3.39 35.56
CA VAL A 674 -1.40 -4.36 36.53
C VAL A 674 -0.58 -5.42 35.85
N ILE A 675 0.57 -5.75 36.45
CA ILE A 675 1.45 -6.82 36.00
C ILE A 675 1.16 -8.10 36.79
N TYR A 676 1.13 -9.22 36.09
CA TYR A 676 0.93 -10.57 36.58
C TYR A 676 2.08 -11.47 36.17
N ASN A 677 2.39 -12.47 36.98
CA ASN A 677 3.29 -13.56 36.60
C ASN A 677 2.52 -14.67 35.86
N LEU A 678 3.25 -15.68 35.36
CA LEU A 678 2.68 -16.85 34.67
C LEU A 678 1.63 -17.63 35.47
N LYS A 679 1.61 -17.51 36.80
CA LYS A 679 0.61 -18.15 37.68
C LYS A 679 -0.65 -17.28 37.88
N GLY A 680 -0.77 -16.16 37.17
CA GLY A 680 -1.84 -15.18 37.34
C GLY A 680 -1.76 -14.40 38.65
N GLN A 681 -0.63 -14.45 39.37
CA GLN A 681 -0.46 -13.71 40.62
C GLN A 681 -0.04 -12.28 40.29
N LYS A 682 -0.69 -11.31 40.93
CA LYS A 682 -0.32 -9.90 40.81
C LYS A 682 1.11 -9.68 41.29
N VAL A 683 1.91 -9.05 40.44
CA VAL A 683 3.32 -8.70 40.67
C VAL A 683 3.44 -7.24 41.05
N LYS A 684 2.82 -6.34 40.26
CA LYS A 684 2.91 -4.91 40.47
C LYS A 684 1.71 -4.17 39.92
N THR A 685 1.21 -3.18 40.65
CA THR A 685 0.25 -2.19 40.11
C THR A 685 1.04 -1.00 39.58
N LEU A 686 0.97 -0.73 38.28
CA LEU A 686 1.67 0.41 37.65
C LEU A 686 0.82 1.67 37.69
N ILE A 687 -0.48 1.52 37.42
CA ILE A 687 -1.44 2.63 37.36
C ILE A 687 -2.73 2.16 38.04
N ASN A 688 -3.32 3.04 38.84
CA ASN A 688 -4.66 2.88 39.39
C ASN A 688 -5.21 4.27 39.75
N LYS A 689 -5.56 5.04 38.73
CA LYS A 689 -6.05 6.41 38.87
C LYS A 689 -6.87 6.82 37.64
N VAL A 690 -7.61 7.92 37.79
CA VAL A 690 -8.21 8.63 36.67
C VAL A 690 -7.09 9.30 35.85
N LEU A 691 -7.10 9.10 34.54
CA LEU A 691 -6.18 9.71 33.59
C LEU A 691 -6.96 10.63 32.65
N PRO A 692 -6.40 11.78 32.24
CA PRO A 692 -7.00 12.57 31.17
C PRO A 692 -6.95 11.78 29.87
N ALA A 693 -7.87 12.07 28.96
CA ALA A 693 -7.86 11.50 27.62
C ALA A 693 -6.53 11.75 26.88
N GLY A 694 -6.17 10.83 25.98
CA GLY A 694 -4.95 10.89 25.16
C GLY A 694 -3.93 9.77 25.45
N ASN A 695 -2.74 9.92 24.89
CA ASN A 695 -1.63 8.97 24.96
C ASN A 695 -0.91 9.01 26.32
N HIS A 696 -0.63 7.84 26.87
CA HIS A 696 0.10 7.65 28.13
C HIS A 696 1.18 6.58 27.99
N SER A 697 2.20 6.66 28.82
CA SER A 697 3.20 5.61 28.94
C SER A 697 3.65 5.43 30.39
N VAL A 698 4.06 4.21 30.73
CA VAL A 698 4.60 3.90 32.05
C VAL A 698 5.74 2.89 31.98
N VAL A 699 6.81 3.18 32.72
CA VAL A 699 8.00 2.33 32.76
C VAL A 699 7.87 1.27 33.86
N TRP A 700 8.05 0.00 33.49
CA TRP A 700 8.25 -1.08 34.46
C TRP A 700 9.71 -1.54 34.49
N LYS A 701 10.32 -1.50 35.67
CA LYS A 701 11.73 -1.84 35.91
C LYS A 701 11.96 -3.28 36.41
N GLY A 702 11.07 -4.22 36.08
CA GLY A 702 11.19 -5.61 36.53
C GLY A 702 11.14 -5.78 38.05
N LYS A 703 10.30 -5.00 38.75
CA LYS A 703 10.13 -5.05 40.23
C LYS A 703 8.70 -5.35 40.65
N ASN A 704 8.52 -6.02 41.79
CA ASN A 704 7.21 -6.25 42.41
C ASN A 704 6.74 -5.02 43.24
N ASP A 705 5.56 -5.10 43.86
CA ASP A 705 5.00 -4.07 44.75
C ASP A 705 5.89 -3.78 45.98
N ASN A 706 6.72 -4.73 46.43
CA ASN A 706 7.71 -4.54 47.51
C ASN A 706 9.02 -3.91 47.01
N ASN A 707 9.08 -3.48 45.74
CA ASN A 707 10.26 -2.93 45.09
C ASN A 707 11.45 -3.92 44.96
N GLU A 708 11.17 -5.22 45.05
CA GLU A 708 12.15 -6.30 44.87
C GLU A 708 12.18 -6.72 43.40
N SER A 709 13.36 -6.98 42.85
CA SER A 709 13.50 -7.44 41.45
C SER A 709 12.89 -8.82 41.27
N VAL A 710 12.03 -8.98 40.27
CA VAL A 710 11.43 -10.29 39.94
C VAL A 710 12.38 -11.13 39.07
N SER A 711 12.17 -12.44 38.96
CA SER A 711 13.04 -13.33 38.16
C SER A 711 12.84 -13.11 36.65
N SER A 712 13.85 -13.44 35.84
CA SER A 712 13.66 -13.52 34.38
C SER A 712 12.52 -14.49 34.05
N GLY A 713 11.79 -14.21 32.98
CA GLY A 713 10.65 -15.02 32.55
C GLY A 713 9.51 -14.21 31.96
N VAL A 714 8.40 -14.92 31.69
CA VAL A 714 7.20 -14.36 31.08
C VAL A 714 6.31 -13.70 32.13
N TYR A 715 5.86 -12.49 31.82
CA TYR A 715 4.89 -11.73 32.58
C TYR A 715 3.76 -11.27 31.66
N PHE A 716 2.62 -10.91 32.25
CA PHE A 716 1.50 -10.32 31.55
C PHE A 716 1.19 -8.97 32.17
N TYR A 717 0.80 -8.00 31.37
CA TYR A 717 0.26 -6.75 31.87
C TYR A 717 -1.17 -6.61 31.35
N LYS A 718 -2.06 -6.19 32.23
CA LYS A 718 -3.48 -6.08 31.97
C LYS A 718 -3.93 -4.66 32.28
N MET A 719 -4.60 -4.05 31.32
CA MET A 719 -5.25 -2.77 31.46
C MET A 719 -6.75 -2.97 31.63
N LYS A 720 -7.35 -2.20 32.54
CA LYS A 720 -8.79 -2.01 32.65
C LYS A 720 -9.08 -0.52 32.65
N SER A 721 -9.92 -0.07 31.72
CA SER A 721 -10.27 1.34 31.52
C SER A 721 -11.76 1.43 31.20
N GLY A 722 -12.60 1.77 32.18
CA GLY A 722 -14.06 1.66 32.02
C GLY A 722 -14.51 0.22 31.72
N THR A 723 -15.15 0.00 30.57
CA THR A 723 -15.55 -1.33 30.06
C THR A 723 -14.43 -2.06 29.30
N TYR A 724 -13.38 -1.34 28.87
CA TYR A 724 -12.25 -1.91 28.14
C TYR A 724 -11.35 -2.75 29.06
N VAL A 725 -11.01 -3.96 28.60
CA VAL A 725 -10.07 -4.86 29.29
C VAL A 725 -9.19 -5.54 28.25
N SER A 726 -7.88 -5.29 28.32
CA SER A 726 -6.89 -5.94 27.45
C SER A 726 -5.71 -6.48 28.25
N THR A 727 -5.11 -7.57 27.79
CA THR A 727 -3.95 -8.21 28.43
C THR A 727 -2.92 -8.57 27.37
N LYS A 728 -1.68 -8.14 27.57
CA LYS A 728 -0.54 -8.44 26.68
C LYS A 728 0.61 -9.10 27.44
N LYS A 729 1.49 -9.78 26.70
CA LYS A 729 2.62 -10.57 27.21
C LYS A 729 3.93 -9.79 27.12
N MET A 730 4.82 -9.93 28.10
CA MET A 730 6.18 -9.38 28.08
C MET A 730 7.21 -10.36 28.64
N ILE A 731 8.46 -10.23 28.21
CA ILE A 731 9.57 -11.12 28.58
C ILE A 731 10.69 -10.31 29.26
N LEU A 732 10.95 -10.59 30.53
CA LEU A 732 12.08 -10.03 31.26
C LEU A 732 13.30 -10.93 31.11
N MET A 733 14.41 -10.37 30.62
CA MET A 733 15.73 -10.99 30.61
C MET A 733 16.63 -10.33 31.65
N LYS A 734 17.47 -11.10 32.36
CA LYS A 734 18.47 -10.57 33.30
C LYS A 734 19.84 -11.07 32.95
#